data_AF-A0A9D7X715-F1
#
_entry.id   AF-A0A9D7X715-F1
#
_cell.length_a   1.000
_cell.length_b   1.000
_cell.length_c   1.000
_cell.angle_alpha   90.00
_cell.angle_beta   90.00
_cell.angle_gamma   90.00
#
_symmetry.space_group_name_H-M   'P 1'
#
loop_
_entity.id
_entity.type
_entity.pdbx_description
1 polymer ?
#
loop_
_entity_poly.entity_id
_entity_poly.type
_entity_poly.pdbx_seq_one_letter_code
_entity_poly.pdbx_strand_id
1 'polypeptide(L)'
;MFPFRSVLLVVVLVPALLVAQVPIKCLEIESILVDACNPSDLCPGSSEGQNEMVRFRTGPDPIALDDIEADWPNNSWRGLVQNTLTAQLTAQLNATVASCGFLIEPVNGIIPPGSQVLMVTSTEMCVAANPFTNLVDTLFLVFQQEGNTQGHFANNPAVGDPVTTEPPTGTNLRSLVLFHTSSNCSDTATYVRELLVNNEGTYAGVSAQNDGATTRFSWPGIPVVDYVNFGCQAPIEPLVVEAQALGLLCGGAPVDLVGSVEGEVISVQWQGGLGIFSDPNALNTTYTPAVGESGSVELQLCVTTSCAVPLCTTLVIPAGSGPTISVDPTGPLLLCGNVPLTVTASGADSYAWSTGANTAVAQITAPGTFVVTGTNACGSDSLFITVITGELPSVSITGDASFCTGSTTTLTAQGPGPFTWNTGASGPMLTVANAGTYGVTTTNGCGSASAQVDVVQLPSPQVSISGPVQLCTGASVSLTANGASDYLWSTGSNAPSITVTSAGTYSVVGTNACGTDAADVTVTALPEPVVSITGNTTFCSGGSTVLTATGNGPVIWNTGAITPSITVTASGTYTVSNTNGCGTATDQVTVQQTNVVAVIEASAVTGFAPFTVVFSAAGEPLGNIGWDLGDGTQASSGTVTHTFTEPGSYPVDLSLEVNGCSGSDQLIITVLAPGQVPDAEVSSIIVPNVITPNGDGMNDRLEPILQRIVRMELRIYNRWGQEVAYLDRPGRTWDARGPSGEPVVEGTYFYAVEAWGGDGVDHSRTGSITILR
;
A
#
# COMPACT_ATOMS: atom_id res chain seq x y z
N MET A 1 -20.81 -60.16 59.40
CA MET A 1 -21.59 -61.16 60.17
C MET A 1 -23.05 -61.09 59.69
N PHE A 2 -23.42 -61.93 58.72
CA PHE A 2 -24.76 -62.38 58.34
C PHE A 2 -24.52 -63.57 57.38
N PRO A 3 -24.98 -64.81 57.68
CA PRO A 3 -24.60 -65.99 56.90
C PRO A 3 -25.69 -66.39 55.91
N PHE A 4 -25.31 -66.72 54.66
CA PHE A 4 -26.15 -67.50 53.76
C PHE A 4 -25.49 -68.85 53.50
N ARG A 5 -26.28 -69.91 53.73
CA ARG A 5 -25.93 -71.33 53.65
C ARG A 5 -25.64 -71.75 52.22
N SER A 6 -24.51 -72.41 52.02
CA SER A 6 -24.20 -73.21 50.82
C SER A 6 -25.04 -74.48 50.78
N VAL A 7 -25.78 -74.68 49.69
CA VAL A 7 -26.33 -75.99 49.31
C VAL A 7 -25.39 -76.57 48.25
N LEU A 8 -24.71 -77.65 48.62
CA LEU A 8 -23.79 -78.41 47.77
C LEU A 8 -24.61 -79.29 46.83
N LEU A 9 -24.69 -78.93 45.55
CA LEU A 9 -25.23 -79.80 44.50
C LEU A 9 -24.08 -80.60 43.88
N VAL A 10 -23.96 -81.87 44.26
CA VAL A 10 -23.01 -82.82 43.65
C VAL A 10 -23.59 -83.25 42.30
N VAL A 11 -23.07 -82.68 41.21
CA VAL A 11 -23.33 -83.17 39.85
C VAL A 11 -22.29 -84.26 39.55
N VAL A 12 -22.75 -85.51 39.54
CA VAL A 12 -21.97 -86.63 39.02
C VAL A 12 -21.99 -86.53 37.50
N LEU A 13 -20.91 -86.05 36.89
CA LEU A 13 -20.69 -86.16 35.45
C LEU A 13 -20.34 -87.61 35.11
N VAL A 14 -21.28 -88.31 34.48
CA VAL A 14 -20.99 -89.50 33.70
C VAL A 14 -20.36 -89.00 32.39
N PRO A 15 -19.20 -89.54 31.93
CA PRO A 15 -18.67 -89.16 30.63
C PRO A 15 -19.67 -89.66 29.57
N ALA A 16 -20.34 -88.72 28.90
CA ALA A 16 -21.09 -89.03 27.72
C ALA A 16 -20.09 -89.48 26.66
N LEU A 17 -20.14 -90.76 26.29
CA LEU A 17 -19.57 -91.22 25.03
C LEU A 17 -20.34 -90.49 23.93
N LEU A 18 -19.81 -89.38 23.43
CA LEU A 18 -20.32 -88.73 22.22
C LEU A 18 -19.99 -89.65 21.05
N VAL A 19 -21.01 -90.34 20.54
CA VAL A 19 -20.97 -90.89 19.20
C VAL A 19 -21.36 -89.74 18.26
N ALA A 20 -20.57 -89.52 17.20
CA ALA A 20 -20.88 -88.54 16.16
C ALA A 20 -22.37 -88.64 15.78
N GLN A 21 -23.11 -87.53 15.94
CA GLN A 21 -24.56 -87.55 15.75
C GLN A 21 -24.86 -87.72 14.25
N VAL A 22 -25.37 -88.88 13.86
CA VAL A 22 -25.93 -89.10 12.52
C VAL A 22 -27.22 -88.29 12.41
N PRO A 23 -27.40 -87.45 11.37
CA PRO A 23 -28.64 -86.70 11.16
C PRO A 23 -29.84 -87.63 11.16
N ILE A 24 -30.96 -87.19 11.77
CA ILE A 24 -32.23 -87.93 11.70
C ILE A 24 -32.93 -87.77 10.33
N LYS A 25 -32.52 -86.78 9.53
CA LYS A 25 -32.92 -86.59 8.13
C LYS A 25 -32.01 -87.42 7.20
N CYS A 26 -32.46 -87.69 5.98
CA CYS A 26 -31.67 -88.44 4.99
C CYS A 26 -30.44 -87.69 4.46
N LEU A 27 -30.47 -86.35 4.46
CA LEU A 27 -29.45 -85.44 3.96
C LEU A 27 -29.50 -84.16 4.81
N GLU A 28 -28.36 -83.52 5.00
CA GLU A 28 -28.26 -82.21 5.65
C GLU A 28 -27.13 -81.39 5.00
N ILE A 29 -27.43 -80.24 4.44
CA ILE A 29 -26.43 -79.33 3.84
C ILE A 29 -25.75 -78.55 4.97
N GLU A 30 -24.43 -78.72 5.13
CA GLU A 30 -23.65 -78.10 6.20
C GLU A 30 -23.07 -76.74 5.76
N SER A 31 -22.58 -76.66 4.52
CA SER A 31 -22.02 -75.42 3.97
C SER A 31 -21.93 -75.44 2.45
N ILE A 32 -21.84 -74.24 1.88
CA ILE A 32 -21.69 -74.04 0.44
C ILE A 32 -20.55 -73.05 0.21
N LEU A 33 -19.55 -73.44 -0.56
CA LEU A 33 -18.57 -72.53 -1.15
C LEU A 33 -19.19 -71.95 -2.42
N VAL A 34 -19.66 -70.71 -2.28
CA VAL A 34 -20.55 -70.05 -3.22
C VAL A 34 -19.77 -69.36 -4.33
N ASP A 35 -18.59 -68.81 -4.02
CA ASP A 35 -17.71 -68.11 -4.98
C ASP A 35 -16.29 -68.67 -4.90
N ALA A 36 -16.03 -69.80 -5.54
CA ALA A 36 -14.72 -70.43 -5.45
C ALA A 36 -13.70 -69.68 -6.31
N CYS A 37 -12.50 -69.47 -5.76
CA CYS A 37 -11.48 -68.72 -6.48
C CYS A 37 -11.11 -69.36 -7.82
N ASN A 38 -10.92 -68.49 -8.80
CA ASN A 38 -10.48 -68.86 -10.14
C ASN A 38 -9.22 -68.09 -10.57
N PRO A 39 -8.08 -68.31 -9.89
CA PRO A 39 -6.86 -67.58 -10.19
C PRO A 39 -6.31 -67.99 -11.57
N SER A 40 -6.34 -67.07 -12.52
CA SER A 40 -5.79 -67.24 -13.88
C SER A 40 -4.32 -67.68 -13.88
N ASP A 41 -3.61 -67.38 -12.81
CA ASP A 41 -2.17 -67.59 -12.68
C ASP A 41 -1.82 -69.01 -12.22
N LEU A 42 -2.71 -69.65 -11.45
CA LEU A 42 -2.54 -71.04 -10.99
C LEU A 42 -3.19 -72.03 -11.95
N CYS A 43 -4.32 -71.66 -12.54
CA CYS A 43 -5.05 -72.48 -13.50
C CYS A 43 -5.53 -71.62 -14.70
N PRO A 44 -4.72 -71.49 -15.76
CA PRO A 44 -5.10 -70.73 -16.93
C PRO A 44 -6.32 -71.34 -17.64
N GLY A 45 -7.38 -70.55 -17.80
CA GLY A 45 -8.60 -70.96 -18.51
C GLY A 45 -9.62 -71.72 -17.67
N SER A 46 -9.41 -71.87 -16.35
CA SER A 46 -10.47 -72.37 -15.47
C SER A 46 -11.63 -71.37 -15.37
N SER A 47 -12.79 -71.89 -14.98
CA SER A 47 -14.00 -71.10 -14.69
C SER A 47 -14.36 -71.26 -13.23
N GLU A 48 -14.89 -70.20 -12.64
CA GLU A 48 -15.28 -70.11 -11.22
C GLU A 48 -16.17 -71.28 -10.76
N GLY A 49 -17.15 -71.64 -11.59
CA GLY A 49 -18.05 -72.76 -11.31
C GLY A 49 -17.41 -74.15 -11.34
N GLN A 50 -16.12 -74.28 -11.63
CA GLN A 50 -15.40 -75.55 -11.55
C GLN A 50 -14.99 -75.94 -10.13
N ASN A 51 -14.86 -74.95 -9.24
CA ASN A 51 -14.33 -75.14 -7.88
C ASN A 51 -15.36 -74.88 -6.77
N GLU A 52 -16.59 -74.49 -7.14
CA GLU A 52 -17.71 -74.41 -6.21
C GLU A 52 -17.98 -75.79 -5.56
N MET A 53 -18.35 -75.78 -4.28
CA MET A 53 -18.51 -77.01 -3.50
C MET A 53 -19.70 -76.94 -2.56
N VAL A 54 -20.35 -78.08 -2.37
CA VAL A 54 -21.37 -78.28 -1.33
C VAL A 54 -20.87 -79.32 -0.36
N ARG A 55 -20.82 -78.98 0.92
CA ARG A 55 -20.62 -79.96 1.98
C ARG A 55 -21.96 -80.33 2.59
N PHE A 56 -22.22 -81.62 2.68
CA PHE A 56 -23.43 -82.15 3.29
C PHE A 56 -23.14 -83.45 4.03
N ARG A 57 -24.07 -83.89 4.87
CA ARG A 57 -23.98 -85.14 5.61
C ARG A 57 -25.11 -86.08 5.22
N THR A 58 -24.81 -87.36 5.07
CA THR A 58 -25.84 -88.40 4.86
C THR A 58 -26.49 -88.82 6.17
N GLY A 59 -27.76 -89.19 6.09
CA GLY A 59 -28.52 -89.74 7.19
C GLY A 59 -28.13 -91.19 7.54
N PRO A 60 -29.01 -91.93 8.23
CA PRO A 60 -28.70 -93.26 8.74
C PRO A 60 -28.69 -94.37 7.67
N ASP A 61 -29.10 -94.07 6.44
CA ASP A 61 -29.15 -95.03 5.34
C ASP A 61 -28.07 -94.73 4.29
N PRO A 62 -27.50 -95.77 3.63
CA PRO A 62 -26.57 -95.57 2.53
C PRO A 62 -27.29 -94.98 1.31
N ILE A 63 -26.58 -94.14 0.54
CA ILE A 63 -27.15 -93.42 -0.61
C ILE A 63 -26.35 -93.77 -1.88
N ALA A 64 -27.03 -94.25 -2.92
CA ALA A 64 -26.41 -94.46 -4.23
C ALA A 64 -26.26 -93.11 -4.96
N LEU A 65 -25.17 -92.92 -5.72
CA LEU A 65 -24.93 -91.66 -6.42
C LEU A 65 -26.05 -91.30 -7.42
N ASP A 66 -26.62 -92.31 -8.10
CA ASP A 66 -27.74 -92.12 -9.05
C ASP A 66 -29.05 -91.70 -8.36
N ASP A 67 -29.16 -91.87 -7.03
CA ASP A 67 -30.32 -91.45 -6.25
C ASP A 67 -30.19 -90.00 -5.74
N ILE A 68 -29.07 -89.32 -6.02
CA ILE A 68 -28.86 -87.91 -5.65
C ILE A 68 -29.20 -87.00 -6.83
N GLU A 69 -30.09 -86.03 -6.59
CA GLU A 69 -30.40 -84.95 -7.50
C GLU A 69 -30.24 -83.59 -6.80
N ALA A 70 -29.85 -82.56 -7.54
CA ALA A 70 -29.69 -81.21 -7.02
C ALA A 70 -30.51 -80.23 -7.87
N ASP A 71 -31.18 -79.27 -7.23
CA ASP A 71 -31.77 -78.11 -7.89
C ASP A 71 -30.92 -76.88 -7.56
N TRP A 72 -30.16 -76.40 -8.55
CA TRP A 72 -29.22 -75.29 -8.38
C TRP A 72 -29.89 -73.94 -8.62
N PRO A 73 -29.45 -72.87 -7.93
CA PRO A 73 -30.00 -71.53 -8.12
C PRO A 73 -29.90 -70.96 -9.55
N ASN A 74 -28.91 -71.37 -10.34
CA ASN A 74 -28.57 -70.70 -11.61
C ASN A 74 -28.52 -71.60 -12.85
N ASN A 75 -28.29 -72.92 -12.70
CA ASN A 75 -28.07 -73.81 -13.86
C ASN A 75 -28.72 -75.19 -13.69
N SER A 76 -28.91 -75.91 -14.80
CA SER A 76 -29.52 -77.25 -14.80
C SER A 76 -28.59 -78.36 -14.26
N TRP A 77 -29.12 -79.28 -13.46
CA TRP A 77 -28.43 -80.49 -12.98
C TRP A 77 -28.01 -81.43 -14.11
N ARG A 78 -26.86 -82.08 -13.94
CA ARG A 78 -26.29 -83.03 -14.92
C ARG A 78 -26.09 -84.45 -14.38
N GLY A 79 -26.39 -84.70 -13.11
CA GLY A 79 -26.06 -85.98 -12.44
C GLY A 79 -24.66 -85.96 -11.82
N LEU A 80 -24.37 -87.00 -11.04
CA LEU A 80 -23.03 -87.27 -10.51
C LEU A 80 -22.27 -88.22 -11.43
N VAL A 81 -20.94 -88.15 -11.40
CA VAL A 81 -20.07 -89.04 -12.15
C VAL A 81 -18.97 -89.59 -11.27
N GLN A 82 -18.66 -90.87 -11.48
CA GLN A 82 -17.49 -91.52 -10.91
C GLN A 82 -16.75 -92.26 -12.02
N ASN A 83 -15.52 -91.84 -12.31
CA ASN A 83 -14.72 -92.41 -13.39
C ASN A 83 -13.22 -92.23 -13.11
N THR A 84 -12.38 -92.61 -14.09
CA THR A 84 -10.92 -92.49 -13.96
C THR A 84 -10.45 -91.04 -13.73
N LEU A 85 -11.16 -90.04 -14.26
CA LEU A 85 -10.81 -88.63 -14.10
C LEU A 85 -11.10 -88.15 -12.68
N THR A 86 -12.27 -88.46 -12.13
CA THR A 86 -12.62 -88.08 -10.75
C THR A 86 -11.68 -88.74 -9.74
N ALA A 87 -11.31 -90.00 -9.98
CA ALA A 87 -10.35 -90.71 -9.12
C ALA A 87 -8.96 -90.07 -9.14
N GLN A 88 -8.52 -89.58 -10.30
CA GLN A 88 -7.25 -88.83 -10.42
C GLN A 88 -7.31 -87.50 -9.67
N LEU A 89 -8.40 -86.74 -9.78
CA LEU A 89 -8.59 -85.48 -9.06
C LEU A 89 -8.62 -85.71 -7.55
N THR A 90 -9.32 -86.74 -7.08
CA THR A 90 -9.36 -87.11 -5.65
C THR A 90 -7.95 -87.40 -5.12
N ALA A 91 -7.11 -88.12 -5.88
CA ALA A 91 -5.73 -88.39 -5.50
C ALA A 91 -4.87 -87.10 -5.48
N GLN A 92 -5.07 -86.19 -6.43
CA GLN A 92 -4.37 -84.91 -6.47
C GLN A 92 -4.75 -83.99 -5.30
N LEU A 93 -6.04 -83.94 -4.94
CA LEU A 93 -6.51 -83.18 -3.78
C LEU A 93 -5.98 -83.77 -2.46
N ASN A 94 -5.95 -85.10 -2.32
CA ASN A 94 -5.33 -85.75 -1.18
C ASN A 94 -3.86 -85.37 -1.00
N ALA A 95 -3.12 -85.15 -2.10
CA ALA A 95 -1.72 -84.72 -2.03
C ALA A 95 -1.55 -83.28 -1.48
N THR A 96 -2.63 -82.49 -1.43
CA THR A 96 -2.62 -81.15 -0.82
C THR A 96 -2.86 -81.17 0.70
N VAL A 97 -3.27 -82.32 1.26
CA VAL A 97 -3.52 -82.45 2.70
C VAL A 97 -2.18 -82.52 3.45
N ALA A 98 -1.93 -81.55 4.34
CA ALA A 98 -0.75 -81.52 5.21
C ALA A 98 -1.05 -82.00 6.65
N SER A 99 -2.32 -82.22 6.94
CA SER A 99 -2.87 -82.66 8.24
C SER A 99 -3.26 -84.15 8.20
N CYS A 100 -4.02 -84.63 9.19
CA CYS A 100 -4.39 -86.05 9.33
C CYS A 100 -5.60 -86.51 8.48
N GLY A 101 -6.28 -85.60 7.76
CA GLY A 101 -7.51 -85.90 7.04
C GLY A 101 -7.30 -86.60 5.69
N PHE A 102 -8.41 -87.01 5.07
CA PHE A 102 -8.38 -87.81 3.84
C PHE A 102 -9.65 -87.65 3.00
N LEU A 103 -9.53 -87.67 1.66
CA LEU A 103 -10.63 -87.61 0.71
C LEU A 103 -10.83 -88.98 0.04
N ILE A 104 -12.06 -89.49 0.00
CA ILE A 104 -12.35 -90.82 -0.54
C ILE A 104 -13.53 -90.76 -1.49
N GLU A 105 -13.42 -91.34 -2.68
CA GLU A 105 -14.61 -91.55 -3.51
C GLU A 105 -15.44 -92.76 -3.01
N PRO A 106 -16.78 -92.69 -3.08
CA PRO A 106 -17.66 -93.80 -2.71
C PRO A 106 -17.35 -95.10 -3.47
N VAL A 107 -17.21 -96.22 -2.76
CA VAL A 107 -16.95 -97.52 -3.40
C VAL A 107 -18.24 -98.02 -4.05
N ASN A 108 -18.16 -98.43 -5.33
CA ASN A 108 -19.31 -98.85 -6.14
C ASN A 108 -20.42 -97.78 -6.27
N GLY A 109 -20.09 -96.50 -6.13
CA GLY A 109 -21.07 -95.42 -6.17
C GLY A 109 -22.07 -95.42 -5.00
N ILE A 110 -21.68 -95.96 -3.84
CA ILE A 110 -22.53 -95.98 -2.63
C ILE A 110 -21.85 -95.20 -1.50
N ILE A 111 -22.50 -94.13 -1.04
CA ILE A 111 -22.08 -93.34 0.11
C ILE A 111 -22.57 -94.03 1.39
N PRO A 112 -21.70 -94.31 2.38
CA PRO A 112 -22.13 -94.93 3.64
C PRO A 112 -23.03 -94.02 4.51
N PRO A 113 -23.79 -94.59 5.45
CA PRO A 113 -24.54 -93.83 6.46
C PRO A 113 -23.70 -92.86 7.27
N GLY A 114 -24.25 -91.70 7.63
CA GLY A 114 -23.63 -90.72 8.54
C GLY A 114 -22.41 -90.01 7.98
N SER A 115 -22.09 -90.24 6.71
CA SER A 115 -20.86 -89.77 6.07
C SER A 115 -20.92 -88.28 5.82
N GLN A 116 -19.80 -87.60 6.04
CA GLN A 116 -19.60 -86.25 5.50
C GLN A 116 -19.20 -86.36 4.04
N VAL A 117 -19.88 -85.60 3.20
CA VAL A 117 -19.72 -85.62 1.76
C VAL A 117 -19.42 -84.22 1.28
N LEU A 118 -18.42 -84.11 0.41
CA LEU A 118 -18.12 -82.91 -0.34
C LEU A 118 -18.46 -83.19 -1.81
N MET A 119 -19.42 -82.44 -2.33
CA MET A 119 -19.79 -82.47 -3.74
C MET A 119 -19.13 -81.31 -4.47
N VAL A 120 -18.27 -81.64 -5.43
CA VAL A 120 -17.65 -80.68 -6.35
C VAL A 120 -18.55 -80.54 -7.57
N THR A 121 -18.81 -79.31 -7.99
CA THR A 121 -19.78 -79.00 -9.03
C THR A 121 -19.29 -79.26 -10.47
N SER A 122 -18.09 -79.81 -10.64
CA SER A 122 -17.46 -80.10 -11.95
C SER A 122 -16.36 -81.15 -11.88
N THR A 123 -16.09 -81.84 -12.98
CA THR A 123 -14.89 -82.68 -13.19
C THR A 123 -13.68 -81.91 -13.76
N GLU A 124 -13.79 -80.62 -14.02
CA GLU A 124 -12.71 -79.77 -14.56
C GLU A 124 -12.12 -78.83 -13.50
N MET A 125 -12.07 -79.26 -12.23
CA MET A 125 -11.65 -78.40 -11.12
C MET A 125 -10.14 -78.07 -11.12
N CYS A 126 -9.82 -76.86 -10.66
CA CYS A 126 -8.44 -76.43 -10.39
C CYS A 126 -8.00 -76.91 -9.00
N VAL A 127 -7.17 -77.97 -8.94
CA VAL A 127 -6.64 -78.52 -7.66
C VAL A 127 -5.78 -77.50 -6.90
N ALA A 128 -4.96 -76.72 -7.62
CA ALA A 128 -4.03 -75.78 -6.98
C ALA A 128 -4.71 -74.58 -6.32
N ALA A 129 -5.92 -74.21 -6.77
CA ALA A 129 -6.65 -73.05 -6.24
C ALA A 129 -7.36 -73.36 -4.92
N ASN A 130 -7.63 -74.63 -4.59
CA ASN A 130 -8.37 -75.01 -3.39
C ASN A 130 -7.69 -76.18 -2.67
N PRO A 131 -6.59 -75.94 -1.93
CA PRO A 131 -5.89 -76.98 -1.20
C PRO A 131 -6.63 -77.39 0.08
N PHE A 132 -6.46 -78.65 0.49
CA PHE A 132 -7.01 -79.24 1.71
C PHE A 132 -5.97 -79.30 2.84
N THR A 133 -5.05 -78.34 2.90
CA THR A 133 -3.88 -78.32 3.80
C THR A 133 -4.24 -78.62 5.26
N ASN A 134 -5.34 -78.04 5.74
CA ASN A 134 -5.80 -78.12 7.13
C ASN A 134 -6.90 -79.17 7.34
N LEU A 135 -7.13 -80.09 6.39
CA LEU A 135 -8.14 -81.13 6.54
C LEU A 135 -7.73 -82.10 7.65
N VAL A 136 -8.54 -82.19 8.70
CA VAL A 136 -8.30 -83.04 9.88
C VAL A 136 -9.26 -84.24 9.98
N ASP A 137 -10.17 -84.40 9.01
CA ASP A 137 -11.17 -85.47 9.00
C ASP A 137 -11.27 -86.16 7.61
N THR A 138 -12.00 -87.28 7.52
CA THR A 138 -12.23 -88.03 6.28
C THR A 138 -13.55 -87.61 5.62
N LEU A 139 -13.47 -87.10 4.38
CA LEU A 139 -14.64 -86.70 3.59
C LEU A 139 -14.84 -87.63 2.39
N PHE A 140 -16.09 -87.97 2.11
CA PHE A 140 -16.45 -88.61 0.84
C PHE A 140 -16.54 -87.55 -0.26
N LEU A 141 -15.82 -87.74 -1.36
CA LEU A 141 -15.77 -86.79 -2.47
C LEU A 141 -16.60 -87.30 -3.64
N VAL A 142 -17.50 -86.46 -4.16
CA VAL A 142 -18.34 -86.75 -5.33
C VAL A 142 -18.31 -85.58 -6.30
N PHE A 143 -18.49 -85.85 -7.59
CA PHE A 143 -18.34 -84.85 -8.66
C PHE A 143 -19.57 -84.81 -9.55
N GLN A 144 -20.01 -83.61 -9.95
CA GLN A 144 -21.03 -83.45 -10.97
C GLN A 144 -20.48 -83.83 -12.36
N GLN A 145 -21.33 -84.40 -13.21
CA GLN A 145 -21.02 -84.72 -14.60
C GLN A 145 -20.63 -83.46 -15.42
N GLU A 146 -19.71 -83.66 -16.37
CA GLU A 146 -19.19 -82.63 -17.28
C GLU A 146 -20.29 -81.93 -18.11
N GLY A 147 -20.07 -80.65 -18.43
CA GLY A 147 -20.91 -79.88 -19.36
C GLY A 147 -21.73 -78.75 -18.74
N ASN A 148 -21.52 -78.42 -17.46
CA ASN A 148 -22.12 -77.25 -16.81
C ASN A 148 -21.20 -76.65 -15.72
N THR A 149 -20.44 -75.61 -16.07
CA THR A 149 -19.41 -74.96 -15.22
C THR A 149 -19.59 -73.45 -15.10
N GLN A 150 -20.72 -72.89 -15.56
CA GLN A 150 -20.99 -71.43 -15.58
C GLN A 150 -21.53 -70.89 -14.24
N GLY A 151 -20.92 -71.28 -13.11
CA GLY A 151 -21.28 -70.83 -11.75
C GLY A 151 -22.69 -71.24 -11.30
N HIS A 152 -22.80 -72.21 -10.40
CA HIS A 152 -24.06 -72.79 -9.94
C HIS A 152 -24.82 -71.88 -8.98
N PHE A 153 -24.12 -71.04 -8.22
CA PHE A 153 -24.69 -70.32 -7.10
C PHE A 153 -25.03 -68.84 -7.37
N ALA A 154 -24.67 -68.31 -8.54
CA ALA A 154 -24.92 -66.90 -8.94
C ALA A 154 -24.58 -65.90 -7.81
N ASN A 155 -23.34 -66.03 -7.35
CA ASN A 155 -22.73 -65.46 -6.14
C ASN A 155 -22.35 -63.98 -6.18
N ASN A 156 -22.63 -63.26 -7.27
CA ASN A 156 -22.15 -61.90 -7.46
C ASN A 156 -23.24 -60.84 -7.12
N PRO A 157 -23.28 -60.30 -5.89
CA PRO A 157 -24.27 -59.28 -5.53
C PRO A 157 -23.88 -57.86 -5.95
N ALA A 158 -22.58 -57.54 -6.13
CA ALA A 158 -22.10 -56.15 -6.21
C ALA A 158 -20.67 -55.98 -6.78
N VAL A 159 -20.19 -56.87 -7.65
CA VAL A 159 -18.82 -56.75 -8.21
C VAL A 159 -18.62 -55.40 -8.91
N GLY A 160 -17.60 -54.66 -8.46
CA GLY A 160 -17.25 -53.33 -8.95
C GLY A 160 -17.76 -52.18 -8.07
N ASP A 161 -18.65 -52.46 -7.11
CA ASP A 161 -19.06 -51.47 -6.10
C ASP A 161 -17.98 -51.29 -5.02
N PRO A 162 -17.92 -50.13 -4.34
CA PRO A 162 -16.95 -49.88 -3.27
C PRO A 162 -17.11 -50.84 -2.09
N VAL A 163 -15.98 -51.31 -1.55
CA VAL A 163 -15.95 -52.11 -0.32
C VAL A 163 -16.61 -51.35 0.84
N THR A 164 -17.52 -52.00 1.55
CA THR A 164 -18.30 -51.43 2.66
C THR A 164 -18.34 -52.36 3.87
N THR A 165 -18.23 -51.80 5.06
CA THR A 165 -18.39 -52.53 6.32
C THR A 165 -19.87 -52.77 6.68
N GLU A 166 -20.79 -52.08 6.02
CA GLU A 166 -22.23 -52.21 6.21
C GLU A 166 -22.85 -53.13 5.15
N PRO A 167 -23.75 -54.06 5.53
CA PRO A 167 -24.36 -55.00 4.60
C PRO A 167 -25.26 -54.28 3.57
N PRO A 168 -25.18 -54.64 2.27
CA PRO A 168 -26.00 -54.04 1.23
C PRO A 168 -27.50 -54.20 1.48
N THR A 169 -28.28 -53.16 1.18
CA THR A 169 -29.75 -53.21 1.33
C THR A 169 -30.39 -53.96 0.17
N GLY A 170 -30.67 -55.25 0.36
CA GLY A 170 -31.39 -56.11 -0.59
C GLY A 170 -31.47 -57.54 -0.06
N THR A 171 -32.55 -58.27 -0.38
CA THR A 171 -32.71 -59.68 0.03
C THR A 171 -32.96 -60.55 -1.19
N ASN A 172 -31.92 -60.78 -2.00
CA ASN A 172 -32.01 -61.73 -3.10
C ASN A 172 -31.65 -63.14 -2.57
N LEU A 173 -32.69 -63.87 -2.19
CA LEU A 173 -32.57 -65.23 -1.69
C LEU A 173 -32.19 -66.19 -2.81
N ARG A 174 -31.23 -67.06 -2.54
CA ARG A 174 -30.83 -68.20 -3.36
C ARG A 174 -31.05 -69.48 -2.56
N SER A 175 -31.50 -70.54 -3.23
CA SER A 175 -31.73 -71.83 -2.57
C SER A 175 -31.14 -72.96 -3.39
N LEU A 176 -30.39 -73.84 -2.71
CA LEU A 176 -30.00 -75.15 -3.20
C LEU A 176 -30.93 -76.17 -2.56
N VAL A 177 -31.47 -77.10 -3.36
CA VAL A 177 -32.18 -78.27 -2.83
C VAL A 177 -31.43 -79.53 -3.25
N LEU A 178 -31.09 -80.38 -2.28
CA LEU A 178 -30.58 -81.73 -2.55
C LEU A 178 -31.69 -82.74 -2.30
N PHE A 179 -31.88 -83.67 -3.22
CA PHE A 179 -32.89 -84.72 -3.19
C PHE A 179 -32.22 -86.09 -3.11
N HIS A 180 -32.76 -86.93 -2.23
CA HIS A 180 -32.61 -88.37 -2.24
C HIS A 180 -33.86 -88.99 -2.88
N THR A 181 -33.81 -89.26 -4.18
CA THR A 181 -34.98 -89.54 -5.02
C THR A 181 -35.70 -90.83 -4.63
N SER A 182 -34.96 -91.88 -4.23
CA SER A 182 -35.53 -93.18 -3.86
C SER A 182 -36.30 -93.16 -2.54
N SER A 183 -35.96 -92.26 -1.62
CA SER A 183 -36.69 -92.04 -0.35
C SER A 183 -37.62 -90.83 -0.37
N ASN A 184 -37.65 -90.07 -1.47
CA ASN A 184 -38.36 -88.80 -1.61
C ASN A 184 -38.11 -87.84 -0.44
N CYS A 185 -36.85 -87.75 -0.03
CA CYS A 185 -36.38 -86.89 1.04
C CYS A 185 -35.46 -85.82 0.47
N SER A 186 -35.51 -84.61 1.01
CA SER A 186 -34.71 -83.50 0.53
C SER A 186 -34.27 -82.59 1.66
N ASP A 187 -33.20 -81.85 1.43
CA ASP A 187 -32.79 -80.75 2.30
C ASP A 187 -32.60 -79.48 1.47
N THR A 188 -32.89 -78.32 2.08
CA THR A 188 -32.87 -77.02 1.39
C THR A 188 -32.01 -76.04 2.16
N ALA A 189 -31.00 -75.51 1.48
CA ALA A 189 -30.12 -74.46 1.99
C ALA A 189 -30.45 -73.14 1.31
N THR A 190 -30.95 -72.17 2.07
CA THR A 190 -31.31 -70.84 1.57
C THR A 190 -30.39 -69.77 2.15
N TYR A 191 -29.77 -68.95 1.31
CA TYR A 191 -28.89 -67.85 1.72
C TYR A 191 -29.23 -66.55 0.97
N VAL A 192 -28.82 -65.42 1.53
CA VAL A 192 -28.94 -64.08 0.93
C VAL A 192 -27.63 -63.74 0.25
N ARG A 193 -27.65 -63.58 -1.08
CA ARG A 193 -26.39 -63.34 -1.82
C ARG A 193 -25.71 -62.01 -1.43
N GLU A 194 -26.46 -60.99 -1.05
CA GLU A 194 -25.90 -59.67 -0.67
C GLU A 194 -25.07 -59.72 0.62
N LEU A 195 -25.28 -60.74 1.46
CA LEU A 195 -24.58 -60.90 2.72
C LEU A 195 -23.31 -61.76 2.57
N LEU A 196 -22.99 -62.23 1.36
CA LEU A 196 -21.71 -62.87 1.10
C LEU A 196 -20.58 -61.88 1.42
N VAL A 197 -19.66 -62.34 2.25
CA VAL A 197 -18.54 -61.53 2.76
C VAL A 197 -17.33 -61.72 1.85
N ASN A 198 -16.61 -60.63 1.57
CA ASN A 198 -15.37 -60.63 0.80
C ASN A 198 -14.17 -61.07 1.66
N ASN A 199 -12.99 -61.20 1.05
CA ASN A 199 -11.76 -61.65 1.72
C ASN A 199 -11.25 -60.70 2.84
N GLU A 200 -11.79 -59.49 2.97
CA GLU A 200 -11.49 -58.53 4.03
C GLU A 200 -12.48 -58.61 5.21
N GLY A 201 -13.45 -59.52 5.18
CA GLY A 201 -14.50 -59.59 6.20
C GLY A 201 -15.59 -58.52 6.03
N THR A 202 -15.70 -57.93 4.83
CA THR A 202 -16.62 -56.83 4.49
C THR A 202 -17.50 -57.19 3.29
N TYR A 203 -18.25 -56.25 2.72
CA TYR A 203 -19.16 -56.50 1.58
C TYR A 203 -18.76 -55.69 0.34
N ALA A 204 -19.14 -56.18 -0.85
CA ALA A 204 -18.79 -55.61 -2.15
C ALA A 204 -17.26 -55.56 -2.42
N GLY A 205 -16.87 -55.08 -3.59
CA GLY A 205 -15.48 -55.05 -4.04
C GLY A 205 -15.33 -55.55 -5.48
N VAL A 206 -14.10 -55.66 -5.95
CA VAL A 206 -13.81 -56.26 -7.26
C VAL A 206 -13.96 -57.78 -7.21
N SER A 207 -14.07 -58.44 -8.37
CA SER A 207 -14.23 -59.90 -8.48
C SER A 207 -13.26 -60.65 -7.55
N ALA A 208 -11.95 -60.38 -7.67
CA ALA A 208 -10.93 -61.06 -6.88
C ALA A 208 -11.01 -60.84 -5.35
N GLN A 209 -11.72 -59.81 -4.87
CA GLN A 209 -11.94 -59.61 -3.44
C GLN A 209 -13.12 -60.46 -2.93
N ASN A 210 -14.11 -60.73 -3.79
CA ASN A 210 -15.32 -61.46 -3.43
C ASN A 210 -15.15 -62.98 -3.51
N ASP A 211 -14.10 -63.46 -4.19
CA ASP A 211 -13.73 -64.88 -4.19
C ASP A 211 -13.57 -65.43 -2.75
N GLY A 212 -13.90 -66.71 -2.57
CA GLY A 212 -13.80 -67.47 -1.32
C GLY A 212 -15.03 -67.44 -0.41
N ALA A 213 -16.11 -66.77 -0.83
CA ALA A 213 -17.30 -66.61 0.00
C ALA A 213 -17.99 -67.95 0.27
N THR A 214 -18.22 -68.23 1.55
CA THR A 214 -18.82 -69.47 2.06
C THR A 214 -20.03 -69.14 2.92
N THR A 215 -21.09 -69.92 2.77
CA THR A 215 -22.25 -69.91 3.67
C THR A 215 -22.23 -71.16 4.52
N ARG A 216 -22.41 -71.01 5.83
CA ARG A 216 -22.49 -72.11 6.79
C ARG A 216 -23.89 -72.17 7.39
N PHE A 217 -24.41 -73.38 7.54
CA PHE A 217 -25.76 -73.61 8.06
C PHE A 217 -25.65 -74.31 9.42
N SER A 218 -26.27 -73.73 10.45
CA SER A 218 -26.19 -74.27 11.81
C SER A 218 -27.08 -75.51 12.01
N TRP A 219 -26.55 -76.48 12.77
CA TRP A 219 -27.23 -77.72 13.15
C TRP A 219 -26.87 -78.16 14.59
N PRO A 220 -27.77 -78.81 15.36
CA PRO A 220 -29.21 -79.02 15.13
C PRO A 220 -30.05 -77.82 15.61
N GLY A 221 -31.02 -77.36 14.82
CA GLY A 221 -31.90 -76.24 15.22
C GLY A 221 -32.63 -75.55 14.08
N ILE A 222 -33.13 -74.32 14.34
CA ILE A 222 -33.58 -73.42 13.26
C ILE A 222 -32.33 -73.04 12.46
N PRO A 223 -32.28 -73.26 11.13
CA PRO A 223 -31.10 -72.95 10.35
C PRO A 223 -30.73 -71.47 10.49
N VAL A 224 -29.58 -71.20 11.11
CA VAL A 224 -28.93 -69.89 11.08
C VAL A 224 -27.86 -69.96 10.00
N VAL A 225 -27.83 -68.95 9.14
CA VAL A 225 -26.86 -68.85 8.05
C VAL A 225 -25.78 -67.87 8.48
N ASP A 226 -24.55 -68.36 8.56
CA ASP A 226 -23.36 -67.54 8.77
C ASP A 226 -22.66 -67.31 7.43
N TYR A 227 -22.26 -66.06 7.20
CA TYR A 227 -21.55 -65.63 5.99
C TYR A 227 -20.10 -65.37 6.37
N VAL A 228 -19.20 -66.13 5.76
CA VAL A 228 -17.77 -66.14 6.10
C VAL A 228 -16.97 -66.24 4.81
N ASN A 229 -15.73 -65.77 4.84
CA ASN A 229 -14.82 -65.90 3.71
C ASN A 229 -13.49 -66.43 4.22
N PHE A 230 -13.17 -67.68 3.90
CA PHE A 230 -11.88 -68.31 4.22
C PHE A 230 -10.92 -68.22 3.03
N GLY A 231 -11.22 -67.38 2.04
CA GLY A 231 -10.57 -67.34 0.75
C GLY A 231 -10.83 -68.61 -0.04
N CYS A 232 -9.88 -68.96 -0.90
CA CYS A 232 -9.89 -70.12 -1.80
C CYS A 232 -9.67 -71.44 -1.05
N GLN A 233 -10.45 -71.68 -0.01
CA GLN A 233 -10.36 -72.86 0.82
C GLN A 233 -11.65 -73.66 0.65
N ALA A 234 -11.50 -74.97 0.47
CA ALA A 234 -12.63 -75.88 0.52
C ALA A 234 -13.38 -75.69 1.85
N PRO A 235 -14.71 -75.87 1.88
CA PRO A 235 -15.53 -75.62 3.06
C PRO A 235 -15.37 -76.73 4.13
N ILE A 236 -14.15 -76.83 4.65
CA ILE A 236 -13.75 -77.68 5.77
C ILE A 236 -13.87 -76.89 7.08
N GLU A 237 -14.00 -77.58 8.22
CA GLU A 237 -13.99 -76.90 9.53
C GLU A 237 -12.54 -76.79 10.03
N PRO A 238 -11.98 -75.57 10.20
CA PRO A 238 -10.65 -75.39 10.76
C PRO A 238 -10.68 -75.51 12.30
N LEU A 239 -9.64 -76.11 12.88
CA LEU A 239 -9.39 -76.09 14.33
C LEU A 239 -8.60 -74.82 14.70
N VAL A 240 -9.16 -73.95 15.54
CA VAL A 240 -8.52 -72.69 15.97
C VAL A 240 -8.29 -72.70 17.48
N VAL A 241 -7.11 -72.25 17.93
CA VAL A 241 -6.74 -72.12 19.35
C VAL A 241 -6.15 -70.74 19.58
N GLU A 242 -6.72 -69.98 20.51
CA GLU A 242 -6.22 -68.64 20.87
C GLU A 242 -5.94 -68.54 22.38
N ALA A 243 -5.03 -67.63 22.74
CA ALA A 243 -4.55 -67.41 24.09
C ALA A 243 -4.28 -65.92 24.34
N GLN A 244 -4.70 -65.41 25.50
CA GLN A 244 -4.51 -64.03 25.91
C GLN A 244 -4.15 -63.92 27.40
N ALA A 245 -3.34 -62.92 27.75
CA ALA A 245 -3.10 -62.50 29.14
C ALA A 245 -3.86 -61.19 29.46
N LEU A 246 -4.42 -61.09 30.65
CA LEU A 246 -5.13 -59.92 31.17
C LEU A 246 -4.26 -59.13 32.17
N GLY A 247 -2.99 -58.90 31.82
CA GLY A 247 -2.07 -58.15 32.67
C GLY A 247 -0.60 -58.26 32.24
N LEU A 248 0.27 -57.63 33.04
CA LEU A 248 1.73 -57.66 32.89
C LEU A 248 2.37 -58.31 34.11
N LEU A 249 3.61 -58.77 33.97
CA LEU A 249 4.35 -59.33 35.10
C LEU A 249 4.94 -58.22 35.98
N CYS A 250 4.32 -57.98 37.13
CA CYS A 250 4.80 -57.03 38.14
C CYS A 250 5.28 -57.76 39.40
N GLY A 251 6.58 -58.06 39.51
CA GLY A 251 7.21 -58.46 40.79
C GLY A 251 6.66 -59.72 41.47
N GLY A 252 6.12 -60.68 40.71
CA GLY A 252 5.57 -61.93 41.25
C GLY A 252 4.05 -61.94 41.49
N ALA A 253 3.33 -60.88 41.10
CA ALA A 253 1.87 -60.88 41.10
C ALA A 253 1.31 -61.86 40.03
N PRO A 254 0.18 -62.54 40.30
CA PRO A 254 -0.48 -63.42 39.34
C PRO A 254 -1.10 -62.62 38.18
N VAL A 255 -1.10 -63.21 36.98
CA VAL A 255 -1.76 -62.67 35.77
C VAL A 255 -2.83 -63.66 35.30
N ASP A 256 -4.03 -63.15 35.05
CA ASP A 256 -5.13 -63.96 34.52
C ASP A 256 -4.89 -64.28 33.04
N LEU A 257 -5.10 -65.53 32.65
CA LEU A 257 -4.98 -66.06 31.29
C LEU A 257 -6.33 -66.57 30.81
N VAL A 258 -6.64 -66.29 29.56
CA VAL A 258 -7.88 -66.70 28.89
C VAL A 258 -7.52 -67.40 27.58
N GLY A 259 -8.09 -68.58 27.37
CA GLY A 259 -7.94 -69.37 26.15
C GLY A 259 -9.29 -69.61 25.48
N SER A 260 -9.30 -69.74 24.16
CA SER A 260 -10.48 -70.11 23.37
C SER A 260 -10.11 -71.17 22.33
N VAL A 261 -11.09 -72.03 22.00
CA VAL A 261 -10.93 -73.11 21.03
C VAL A 261 -12.20 -73.21 20.20
N GLU A 262 -12.04 -73.25 18.88
CA GLU A 262 -13.11 -73.59 17.93
C GLU A 262 -12.83 -74.96 17.32
N GLY A 263 -13.78 -75.89 17.44
CA GLY A 263 -13.66 -77.29 17.02
C GLY A 263 -13.68 -78.28 18.19
N GLU A 264 -13.81 -79.57 17.87
CA GLU A 264 -13.88 -80.63 18.88
C GLU A 264 -12.47 -80.99 19.39
N VAL A 265 -12.25 -80.81 20.70
CA VAL A 265 -10.98 -81.14 21.37
C VAL A 265 -11.21 -82.08 22.55
N ILE A 266 -10.23 -82.94 22.81
CA ILE A 266 -10.23 -83.93 23.89
C ILE A 266 -9.68 -83.33 25.19
N SER A 267 -8.63 -82.51 25.09
CA SER A 267 -7.99 -81.90 26.26
C SER A 267 -7.25 -80.61 25.90
N VAL A 268 -7.07 -79.74 26.89
CA VAL A 268 -6.27 -78.52 26.78
C VAL A 268 -5.19 -78.52 27.87
N GLN A 269 -4.05 -77.89 27.60
CA GLN A 269 -2.93 -77.80 28.53
C GLN A 269 -2.14 -76.51 28.31
N TRP A 270 -2.02 -75.70 29.35
CA TRP A 270 -1.07 -74.59 29.45
C TRP A 270 0.30 -75.10 29.88
N GLN A 271 1.35 -74.58 29.25
CA GLN A 271 2.74 -74.89 29.55
C GLN A 271 3.66 -73.70 29.27
N GLY A 272 4.94 -73.81 29.65
CA GLY A 272 5.91 -72.71 29.52
C GLY A 272 6.09 -71.91 30.80
N GLY A 273 7.03 -70.96 30.77
CA GLY A 273 7.45 -70.19 31.95
C GLY A 273 8.14 -71.02 33.05
N LEU A 274 8.63 -70.34 34.08
CA LEU A 274 9.22 -70.95 35.30
C LEU A 274 8.24 -70.96 36.49
N GLY A 275 7.10 -70.29 36.36
CA GLY A 275 6.07 -70.12 37.37
C GLY A 275 5.08 -71.26 37.48
N ILE A 276 3.92 -70.97 38.08
CA ILE A 276 2.85 -71.95 38.31
C ILE A 276 1.52 -71.46 37.75
N PHE A 277 0.76 -72.39 37.17
CA PHE A 277 -0.63 -72.18 36.77
C PHE A 277 -1.57 -72.60 37.91
N SER A 278 -2.64 -71.86 38.15
CA SER A 278 -3.68 -72.28 39.11
C SER A 278 -4.38 -73.58 38.68
N ASP A 279 -4.59 -73.74 37.38
CA ASP A 279 -5.03 -74.99 36.73
C ASP A 279 -4.52 -74.99 35.28
N PRO A 280 -3.51 -75.81 34.91
CA PRO A 280 -3.00 -75.83 33.54
C PRO A 280 -3.97 -76.50 32.56
N ASN A 281 -5.00 -77.22 33.00
CA ASN A 281 -5.91 -77.95 32.10
C ASN A 281 -7.24 -77.22 31.86
N ALA A 282 -7.34 -75.96 32.30
CA ALA A 282 -8.49 -75.10 32.05
C ALA A 282 -8.15 -74.05 31.00
N LEU A 283 -9.11 -73.72 30.14
CA LEU A 283 -8.96 -72.62 29.18
C LEU A 283 -8.67 -71.29 29.87
N ASN A 284 -9.34 -71.04 31.00
CA ASN A 284 -9.09 -69.86 31.84
C ASN A 284 -8.31 -70.28 33.08
N THR A 285 -7.17 -69.64 33.31
CA THR A 285 -6.27 -69.96 34.42
C THR A 285 -5.52 -68.71 34.87
N THR A 286 -4.72 -68.81 35.93
CA THR A 286 -3.87 -67.70 36.39
C THR A 286 -2.43 -68.19 36.41
N TYR A 287 -1.50 -67.38 35.89
CA TYR A 287 -0.08 -67.65 35.91
C TYR A 287 0.59 -66.78 36.97
N THR A 288 1.25 -67.42 37.94
CA THR A 288 2.06 -66.76 38.97
C THR A 288 3.54 -66.98 38.66
N PRO A 289 4.31 -65.94 38.33
CA PRO A 289 5.74 -66.07 38.02
C PRO A 289 6.56 -66.60 39.19
N ALA A 290 7.66 -67.28 38.90
CA ALA A 290 8.58 -67.73 39.93
C ALA A 290 9.39 -66.56 40.54
N VAL A 291 9.85 -66.72 41.79
CA VAL A 291 10.74 -65.75 42.44
C VAL A 291 12.05 -65.65 41.62
N GLY A 292 12.30 -64.47 41.03
CA GLY A 292 13.48 -64.22 40.19
C GLY A 292 13.24 -64.35 38.69
N GLU A 293 12.03 -64.67 38.25
CA GLU A 293 11.62 -64.60 36.84
C GLU A 293 11.43 -63.13 36.44
N SER A 294 12.51 -62.49 35.96
CA SER A 294 12.52 -61.10 35.50
C SER A 294 12.61 -61.04 33.97
N GLY A 295 11.59 -60.51 33.32
CA GLY A 295 11.53 -60.43 31.84
C GLY A 295 10.16 -60.85 31.32
N SER A 296 9.97 -60.73 30.01
CA SER A 296 8.78 -61.30 29.36
C SER A 296 8.77 -62.82 29.49
N VAL A 297 7.61 -63.41 29.77
CA VAL A 297 7.43 -64.85 29.87
C VAL A 297 6.67 -65.37 28.65
N GLU A 298 7.17 -66.43 28.05
CA GLU A 298 6.50 -67.14 26.96
C GLU A 298 5.80 -68.39 27.50
N LEU A 299 4.49 -68.46 27.27
CA LEU A 299 3.61 -69.56 27.62
C LEU A 299 2.99 -70.14 26.34
N GLN A 300 2.47 -71.36 26.41
CA GLN A 300 1.77 -72.02 25.31
C GLN A 300 0.46 -72.62 25.81
N LEU A 301 -0.60 -72.49 25.01
CA LEU A 301 -1.84 -73.24 25.16
C LEU A 301 -1.89 -74.31 24.08
N CYS A 302 -1.86 -75.58 24.49
CA CYS A 302 -1.93 -76.73 23.60
C CYS A 302 -3.27 -77.45 23.75
N VAL A 303 -3.84 -77.91 22.64
CA VAL A 303 -5.06 -78.73 22.61
C VAL A 303 -4.80 -80.05 21.91
N THR A 304 -5.43 -81.13 22.35
CA THR A 304 -5.33 -82.44 21.72
C THR A 304 -6.66 -82.82 21.09
N THR A 305 -6.66 -83.30 19.85
CA THR A 305 -7.86 -83.83 19.16
C THR A 305 -7.79 -85.35 19.02
N SER A 306 -8.84 -85.93 18.43
CA SER A 306 -8.91 -87.35 18.05
C SER A 306 -7.75 -87.81 17.14
N CYS A 307 -7.04 -86.89 16.47
CA CYS A 307 -5.85 -87.18 15.68
C CYS A 307 -4.55 -87.38 16.49
N ALA A 308 -4.58 -87.28 17.83
CA ALA A 308 -3.46 -87.54 18.75
C ALA A 308 -2.18 -86.70 18.56
N VAL A 309 -2.22 -85.64 17.75
CA VAL A 309 -1.14 -84.62 17.65
C VAL A 309 -1.64 -83.32 18.29
N PRO A 310 -0.91 -82.75 19.27
CA PRO A 310 -1.35 -81.52 19.92
C PRO A 310 -1.12 -80.29 19.02
N LEU A 311 -2.14 -79.43 18.91
CA LEU A 311 -2.05 -78.11 18.28
C LEU A 311 -1.80 -77.06 19.37
N CYS A 312 -0.78 -76.22 19.23
CA CYS A 312 -0.41 -75.23 20.24
C CYS A 312 -0.40 -73.81 19.69
N THR A 313 -0.78 -72.85 20.54
CA THR A 313 -0.60 -71.41 20.32
C THR A 313 0.33 -70.84 21.39
N THR A 314 1.15 -69.84 21.03
CA THR A 314 2.12 -69.19 21.92
C THR A 314 1.58 -67.84 22.40
N LEU A 315 1.70 -67.58 23.70
CA LEU A 315 1.36 -66.33 24.38
C LEU A 315 2.59 -65.75 25.07
N VAL A 316 2.94 -64.49 24.75
CA VAL A 316 4.02 -63.77 25.45
C VAL A 316 3.41 -62.75 26.41
N ILE A 317 3.71 -62.89 27.70
CA ILE A 317 3.36 -61.90 28.73
C ILE A 317 4.56 -60.96 28.92
N PRO A 318 4.43 -59.64 28.67
CA PRO A 318 5.54 -58.71 28.85
C PRO A 318 5.89 -58.52 30.34
N ALA A 319 7.17 -58.23 30.61
CA ALA A 319 7.57 -57.70 31.91
C ALA A 319 6.97 -56.30 32.10
N GLY A 320 6.28 -56.09 33.22
CA GLY A 320 5.91 -54.76 33.65
C GLY A 320 7.07 -54.08 34.40
N SER A 321 7.15 -52.75 34.28
CA SER A 321 8.04 -51.91 35.06
C SER A 321 7.23 -50.96 35.95
N GLY A 322 7.79 -50.58 37.10
CA GLY A 322 7.22 -49.48 37.90
C GLY A 322 7.07 -48.19 37.07
N PRO A 323 6.30 -47.21 37.56
CA PRO A 323 6.10 -45.96 36.83
C PRO A 323 7.41 -45.16 36.80
N THR A 324 7.66 -44.45 35.71
CA THR A 324 8.80 -43.51 35.59
C THR A 324 8.23 -42.11 35.50
N ILE A 325 8.32 -41.35 36.59
CA ILE A 325 7.65 -40.05 36.68
C ILE A 325 8.47 -38.97 35.97
N SER A 326 7.79 -38.18 35.13
CA SER A 326 8.35 -36.94 34.57
C SER A 326 7.38 -35.79 34.76
N VAL A 327 7.88 -34.56 34.77
CA VAL A 327 7.08 -33.33 34.95
C VAL A 327 7.42 -32.32 33.85
N ASP A 328 6.40 -31.72 33.26
CA ASP A 328 6.48 -30.62 32.28
C ASP A 328 5.86 -29.34 32.86
N PRO A 329 6.55 -28.18 32.81
CA PRO A 329 7.91 -27.95 32.30
C PRO A 329 9.03 -28.63 33.10
N THR A 330 10.12 -28.99 32.42
CA THR A 330 11.36 -29.52 33.03
C THR A 330 12.32 -28.38 33.40
N GLY A 331 13.09 -28.53 34.49
CA GLY A 331 14.17 -27.60 34.87
C GLY A 331 13.93 -26.80 36.16
N PRO A 332 14.75 -25.75 36.44
CA PRO A 332 14.50 -24.85 37.56
C PRO A 332 13.24 -24.03 37.28
N LEU A 333 12.20 -24.29 38.06
CA LEU A 333 10.89 -23.68 37.89
C LEU A 333 10.84 -22.33 38.60
N LEU A 334 10.36 -21.30 37.90
CA LEU A 334 10.21 -19.95 38.45
C LEU A 334 8.72 -19.66 38.69
N LEU A 335 8.42 -19.18 39.89
CA LEU A 335 7.11 -18.63 40.24
C LEU A 335 7.17 -17.10 40.11
N CYS A 336 6.41 -16.57 39.17
CA CYS A 336 6.54 -15.18 38.73
C CYS A 336 5.42 -14.33 39.34
N GLY A 337 5.74 -13.62 40.43
CA GLY A 337 4.76 -12.87 41.21
C GLY A 337 3.70 -13.77 41.84
N ASN A 338 2.42 -13.34 41.80
CA ASN A 338 1.28 -14.07 42.35
C ASN A 338 0.58 -15.00 41.33
N VAL A 339 1.22 -15.28 40.19
CA VAL A 339 0.64 -16.15 39.15
C VAL A 339 0.92 -17.61 39.51
N PRO A 340 -0.10 -18.46 39.68
CA PRO A 340 0.10 -19.89 39.91
C PRO A 340 0.85 -20.57 38.76
N LEU A 341 1.87 -21.36 39.07
CA LEU A 341 2.59 -22.19 38.11
C LEU A 341 1.85 -23.52 37.94
N THR A 342 1.46 -23.84 36.71
CA THR A 342 0.86 -25.13 36.36
C THR A 342 1.97 -26.12 35.98
N VAL A 343 2.03 -27.26 36.65
CA VAL A 343 2.92 -28.37 36.32
C VAL A 343 2.11 -29.63 36.01
N THR A 344 2.56 -30.41 35.03
CA THR A 344 1.89 -31.64 34.60
C THR A 344 2.85 -32.81 34.73
N ALA A 345 2.50 -33.79 35.55
CA ALA A 345 3.22 -35.06 35.67
C ALA A 345 2.71 -36.09 34.66
N SER A 346 3.60 -36.96 34.18
CA SER A 346 3.29 -38.07 33.29
C SER A 346 4.04 -39.36 33.72
N GLY A 347 3.67 -40.51 33.16
CA GLY A 347 4.36 -41.80 33.42
C GLY A 347 3.74 -42.72 34.48
N ALA A 348 2.49 -42.48 34.90
CA ALA A 348 1.75 -43.31 35.87
C ALA A 348 0.23 -43.26 35.61
N ASP A 349 -0.53 -44.20 36.21
CA ASP A 349 -2.00 -44.26 36.09
C ASP A 349 -2.70 -43.32 37.09
N SER A 350 -2.03 -43.00 38.20
CA SER A 350 -2.52 -42.11 39.25
C SER A 350 -1.39 -41.30 39.89
N TYR A 351 -1.72 -40.14 40.47
CA TYR A 351 -0.75 -39.18 40.99
C TYR A 351 -1.16 -38.66 42.38
N ALA A 352 -0.17 -38.40 43.22
CA ALA A 352 -0.33 -37.72 44.51
C ALA A 352 0.78 -36.67 44.67
N TRP A 353 0.39 -35.40 44.81
CA TRP A 353 1.31 -34.29 44.99
C TRP A 353 1.38 -33.86 46.45
N SER A 354 2.56 -33.42 46.90
CA SER A 354 2.75 -32.73 48.19
C SER A 354 1.92 -31.45 48.36
N THR A 355 1.38 -30.88 47.29
CA THR A 355 0.41 -29.78 47.32
C THR A 355 -1.00 -30.22 47.71
N GLY A 356 -1.28 -31.53 47.73
CA GLY A 356 -2.60 -32.11 47.93
C GLY A 356 -3.36 -32.43 46.64
N ALA A 357 -2.81 -32.09 45.45
CA ALA A 357 -3.42 -32.49 44.18
C ALA A 357 -3.32 -34.01 43.95
N ASN A 358 -4.37 -34.60 43.39
CA ASN A 358 -4.47 -36.05 43.10
C ASN A 358 -4.64 -36.35 41.59
N THR A 359 -4.37 -35.35 40.76
CA THR A 359 -4.42 -35.42 39.29
C THR A 359 -3.02 -35.28 38.70
N ALA A 360 -2.85 -35.60 37.42
CA ALA A 360 -1.61 -35.35 36.68
C ALA A 360 -1.18 -33.87 36.73
N VAL A 361 -2.13 -32.94 36.88
CA VAL A 361 -1.86 -31.50 36.97
C VAL A 361 -1.83 -31.03 38.43
N ALA A 362 -0.87 -30.17 38.77
CA ALA A 362 -0.83 -29.43 40.04
C ALA A 362 -0.59 -27.93 39.82
N GLN A 363 -1.17 -27.11 40.71
CA GLN A 363 -0.95 -25.66 40.77
C GLN A 363 -0.01 -25.35 41.93
N ILE A 364 1.10 -24.68 41.63
CA ILE A 364 2.07 -24.21 42.62
C ILE A 364 1.88 -22.71 42.83
N THR A 365 1.62 -22.29 44.06
CA THR A 365 1.35 -20.88 44.40
C THR A 365 2.38 -20.26 45.35
N ALA A 366 3.40 -21.03 45.75
CA ALA A 366 4.49 -20.58 46.60
C ALA A 366 5.80 -21.29 46.22
N PRO A 367 6.97 -20.63 46.36
CA PRO A 367 8.26 -21.27 46.15
C PRO A 367 8.50 -22.37 47.19
N GLY A 368 9.20 -23.43 46.80
CA GLY A 368 9.48 -24.57 47.63
C GLY A 368 9.88 -25.81 46.82
N THR A 369 10.16 -26.90 47.51
CA THR A 369 10.37 -28.21 46.90
C THR A 369 9.08 -29.01 47.01
N PHE A 370 8.57 -29.51 45.88
CA PHE A 370 7.37 -30.33 45.81
C PHE A 370 7.73 -31.72 45.33
N VAL A 371 7.09 -32.74 45.90
CA VAL A 371 7.17 -34.13 45.43
C VAL A 371 5.86 -34.52 44.75
N VAL A 372 5.97 -35.27 43.66
CA VAL A 372 4.88 -36.02 43.03
C VAL A 372 5.19 -37.50 43.08
N THR A 373 4.25 -38.29 43.60
CA THR A 373 4.31 -39.75 43.60
C THR A 373 3.31 -40.26 42.56
N GLY A 374 3.77 -41.02 41.57
CA GLY A 374 2.88 -41.69 40.62
C GLY A 374 2.83 -43.19 40.88
N THR A 375 1.67 -43.80 40.66
CA THR A 375 1.42 -45.23 40.87
C THR A 375 0.82 -45.86 39.62
N ASN A 376 1.33 -47.03 39.23
CA ASN A 376 0.74 -47.92 38.22
C ASN A 376 0.59 -49.34 38.78
N ALA A 377 0.10 -50.28 37.97
CA ALA A 377 -0.08 -51.68 38.37
C ALA A 377 1.19 -52.37 38.90
N CYS A 378 2.39 -51.86 38.57
CA CYS A 378 3.67 -52.42 39.00
C CYS A 378 4.33 -51.71 40.20
N GLY A 379 3.72 -50.67 40.77
CA GLY A 379 4.20 -50.01 41.97
C GLY A 379 4.14 -48.49 41.90
N SER A 380 4.95 -47.82 42.73
CA SER A 380 4.99 -46.36 42.82
C SER A 380 6.42 -45.82 42.74
N ASP A 381 6.58 -44.67 42.10
CA ASP A 381 7.83 -43.90 42.05
C ASP A 381 7.57 -42.42 42.37
N SER A 382 8.60 -41.67 42.78
CA SER A 382 8.46 -40.26 43.19
C SER A 382 9.53 -39.35 42.59
N LEU A 383 9.11 -38.17 42.12
CA LEU A 383 9.98 -37.13 41.58
C LEU A 383 9.87 -35.84 42.40
N PHE A 384 11.01 -35.22 42.67
CA PHE A 384 11.09 -33.91 43.32
C PHE A 384 11.26 -32.79 42.28
N ILE A 385 10.47 -31.73 42.40
CA ILE A 385 10.63 -30.48 41.65
C ILE A 385 10.92 -29.33 42.61
N THR A 386 11.76 -28.38 42.19
CA THR A 386 12.08 -27.18 42.98
C THR A 386 11.56 -25.95 42.25
N VAL A 387 10.75 -25.16 42.94
CA VAL A 387 10.19 -23.89 42.47
C VAL A 387 10.79 -22.76 43.30
N ILE A 388 11.43 -21.80 42.64
CA ILE A 388 11.99 -20.60 43.27
C ILE A 388 11.25 -19.35 42.82
N THR A 389 11.34 -18.27 43.59
CA THR A 389 10.75 -16.98 43.20
C THR A 389 11.49 -16.41 41.99
N GLY A 390 10.75 -16.03 40.96
CA GLY A 390 11.28 -15.34 39.79
C GLY A 390 10.80 -13.89 39.71
N GLU A 391 11.64 -13.03 39.12
CA GLU A 391 11.33 -11.63 38.85
C GLU A 391 11.30 -11.37 37.34
N LEU A 392 10.48 -10.40 36.92
CA LEU A 392 10.53 -9.89 35.55
C LEU A 392 11.92 -9.33 35.25
N PRO A 393 12.46 -9.55 34.05
CA PRO A 393 13.77 -9.00 33.72
C PRO A 393 13.67 -7.47 33.61
N SER A 394 14.73 -6.75 33.96
CA SER A 394 14.82 -5.30 33.72
C SER A 394 15.75 -5.03 32.54
N VAL A 395 15.37 -4.11 31.65
CA VAL A 395 16.23 -3.68 30.54
C VAL A 395 16.21 -2.16 30.39
N SER A 396 17.37 -1.58 30.10
CA SER A 396 17.53 -0.16 29.75
C SER A 396 18.51 0.00 28.59
N ILE A 397 18.39 1.09 27.83
CA ILE A 397 19.31 1.42 26.73
C ILE A 397 20.21 2.59 27.16
N THR A 398 21.51 2.46 26.89
CA THR A 398 22.54 3.49 27.11
C THR A 398 23.29 3.78 25.80
N GLY A 399 23.94 4.93 25.67
CA GLY A 399 24.65 5.36 24.47
C GLY A 399 24.18 6.74 23.99
N ASP A 400 24.84 7.28 22.96
CA ASP A 400 24.50 8.61 22.45
C ASP A 400 23.22 8.55 21.60
N ALA A 401 22.19 9.27 22.05
CA ALA A 401 20.89 9.36 21.38
C ALA A 401 20.88 10.33 20.19
N SER A 402 22.03 10.89 19.82
CA SER A 402 22.18 11.79 18.68
C SER A 402 23.50 11.57 17.98
N PHE A 403 23.51 11.65 16.64
CA PHE A 403 24.72 11.51 15.83
C PHE A 403 24.62 12.37 14.56
N CYS A 404 25.75 12.60 13.90
CA CYS A 404 25.82 13.46 12.72
C CYS A 404 25.54 12.71 11.41
N THR A 405 25.00 13.42 10.41
CA THR A 405 24.78 12.86 9.07
C THR A 405 26.05 12.18 8.52
N GLY A 406 25.91 10.93 8.06
CA GLY A 406 27.03 10.12 7.55
C GLY A 406 27.90 9.42 8.62
N SER A 407 27.65 9.67 9.91
CA SER A 407 28.27 8.93 11.02
C SER A 407 27.34 7.85 11.57
N THR A 408 27.79 7.10 12.57
CA THR A 408 26.98 6.12 13.29
C THR A 408 27.10 6.34 14.80
N THR A 409 26.13 5.83 15.57
CA THR A 409 26.19 5.73 17.04
C THR A 409 26.00 4.28 17.47
N THR A 410 26.45 3.91 18.67
CA THR A 410 26.25 2.58 19.24
C THR A 410 25.37 2.67 20.48
N LEU A 411 24.22 2.00 20.43
CA LEU A 411 23.34 1.78 21.57
C LEU A 411 23.74 0.49 22.28
N THR A 412 23.73 0.51 23.60
CA THR A 412 24.05 -0.64 24.45
C THR A 412 22.87 -0.96 25.37
N ALA A 413 22.34 -2.17 25.28
CA ALA A 413 21.33 -2.69 26.19
C ALA A 413 21.98 -3.19 27.49
N GLN A 414 21.39 -2.80 28.62
CA GLN A 414 21.78 -3.21 29.97
C GLN A 414 20.72 -4.13 30.55
N GLY A 415 21.13 -5.24 31.15
CA GLY A 415 20.22 -6.24 31.74
C GLY A 415 20.80 -7.66 31.67
N PRO A 416 20.03 -8.67 32.13
CA PRO A 416 20.51 -10.05 32.20
C PRO A 416 20.62 -10.78 30.85
N GLY A 417 20.04 -10.24 29.77
CA GLY A 417 20.00 -10.89 28.45
C GLY A 417 19.12 -12.16 28.42
N PRO A 418 18.90 -12.78 27.24
CA PRO A 418 19.32 -12.35 25.90
C PRO A 418 18.57 -11.08 25.43
N PHE A 419 19.13 -10.39 24.44
CA PHE A 419 18.60 -9.14 23.89
C PHE A 419 18.20 -9.29 22.43
N THR A 420 17.03 -8.77 22.09
CA THR A 420 16.52 -8.68 20.71
C THR A 420 16.09 -7.26 20.42
N TRP A 421 16.68 -6.64 19.40
CA TRP A 421 16.34 -5.30 18.95
C TRP A 421 15.18 -5.33 17.96
N ASN A 422 14.40 -4.26 17.89
CA ASN A 422 13.31 -4.10 16.90
C ASN A 422 13.80 -4.08 15.44
N THR A 423 15.11 -3.94 15.21
CA THR A 423 15.77 -4.10 13.92
C THR A 423 16.00 -5.56 13.52
N GLY A 424 15.74 -6.52 14.42
CA GLY A 424 16.06 -7.94 14.27
C GLY A 424 17.47 -8.32 14.73
N ALA A 425 18.31 -7.36 15.11
CA ALA A 425 19.64 -7.64 15.66
C ALA A 425 19.56 -8.32 17.04
N SER A 426 20.54 -9.15 17.37
CA SER A 426 20.67 -9.80 18.68
C SER A 426 21.95 -9.39 19.38
N GLY A 427 21.94 -9.45 20.71
CA GLY A 427 23.09 -9.11 21.55
C GLY A 427 23.05 -7.70 22.15
N PRO A 428 24.02 -7.36 23.02
CA PRO A 428 23.97 -6.17 23.87
C PRO A 428 24.23 -4.85 23.13
N MET A 429 24.78 -4.88 21.91
CA MET A 429 25.15 -3.66 21.17
C MET A 429 24.39 -3.59 19.85
N LEU A 430 23.95 -2.38 19.49
CA LEU A 430 23.35 -2.06 18.20
C LEU A 430 24.00 -0.80 17.63
N THR A 431 24.63 -0.93 16.46
CA THR A 431 25.14 0.21 15.69
C THR A 431 24.05 0.77 14.80
N VAL A 432 23.82 2.08 14.88
CA VAL A 432 22.73 2.80 14.24
C VAL A 432 23.30 3.85 13.27
N ALA A 433 22.77 3.87 12.05
CA ALA A 433 23.16 4.81 10.98
C ALA A 433 22.02 5.73 10.53
N ASN A 434 20.79 5.50 11.00
CA ASN A 434 19.60 6.26 10.62
C ASN A 434 18.88 6.76 11.88
N ALA A 435 18.18 7.89 11.77
CA ALA A 435 17.29 8.35 12.84
C ALA A 435 16.07 7.42 12.98
N GLY A 436 15.56 7.27 14.20
CA GLY A 436 14.39 6.44 14.48
C GLY A 436 14.30 5.97 15.92
N THR A 437 13.20 5.29 16.25
CA THR A 437 12.99 4.69 17.56
C THR A 437 13.58 3.28 17.59
N TYR A 438 14.55 3.06 18.48
CA TYR A 438 15.20 1.77 18.68
C TYR A 438 14.73 1.15 19.98
N GLY A 439 14.16 -0.05 19.88
CA GLY A 439 13.66 -0.80 21.02
C GLY A 439 14.46 -2.08 21.22
N VAL A 440 14.73 -2.41 22.48
CA VAL A 440 15.31 -3.71 22.86
C VAL A 440 14.35 -4.45 23.78
N THR A 441 14.21 -5.75 23.56
CA THR A 441 13.43 -6.66 24.38
C THR A 441 14.36 -7.71 24.98
N THR A 442 14.13 -8.04 26.25
CA THR A 442 14.74 -9.19 26.92
C THR A 442 13.64 -10.05 27.52
N THR A 443 13.83 -11.37 27.49
CA THR A 443 12.82 -12.35 27.93
C THR A 443 13.49 -13.39 28.82
N ASN A 444 12.88 -13.68 29.97
CA ASN A 444 13.25 -14.79 30.85
C ASN A 444 12.01 -15.67 31.14
N GLY A 445 12.14 -16.66 32.02
CA GLY A 445 11.04 -17.56 32.41
C GLY A 445 9.83 -16.88 33.06
N CYS A 446 9.93 -15.60 33.44
CA CYS A 446 8.83 -14.81 34.00
C CYS A 446 8.15 -13.84 33.05
N GLY A 447 8.66 -13.70 31.82
CA GLY A 447 8.08 -12.82 30.81
C GLY A 447 9.14 -11.96 30.14
N SER A 448 8.68 -10.90 29.49
CA SER A 448 9.52 -9.98 28.74
C SER A 448 9.47 -8.55 29.31
N ALA A 449 10.56 -7.83 29.16
CA ALA A 449 10.64 -6.40 29.38
C ALA A 449 11.27 -5.72 28.17
N SER A 450 10.85 -4.49 27.91
CA SER A 450 11.31 -3.71 26.77
C SER A 450 11.69 -2.28 27.19
N ALA A 451 12.71 -1.74 26.55
CA ALA A 451 13.08 -0.34 26.62
C ALA A 451 13.17 0.24 25.21
N GLN A 452 12.96 1.55 25.06
CA GLN A 452 13.08 2.26 23.79
C GLN A 452 13.87 3.56 23.97
N VAL A 453 14.56 3.96 22.92
CA VAL A 453 15.24 5.26 22.81
C VAL A 453 15.01 5.83 21.41
N ASP A 454 14.71 7.12 21.34
CA ASP A 454 14.63 7.86 20.08
C ASP A 454 16.02 8.39 19.73
N VAL A 455 16.54 7.97 18.58
CA VAL A 455 17.82 8.43 18.06
C VAL A 455 17.59 9.48 16.98
N VAL A 456 18.19 10.66 17.15
CA VAL A 456 18.10 11.77 16.20
C VAL A 456 19.38 11.91 15.37
N GLN A 457 19.23 12.22 14.09
CA GLN A 457 20.34 12.57 13.22
C GLN A 457 20.42 14.09 13.08
N LEU A 458 21.58 14.67 13.40
CA LEU A 458 21.84 16.09 13.37
C LEU A 458 22.51 16.48 12.02
N PRO A 459 22.04 17.54 11.33
CA PRO A 459 22.65 17.99 10.09
C PRO A 459 23.98 18.71 10.33
N SER A 460 24.88 18.64 9.35
CA SER A 460 26.05 19.51 9.26
C SER A 460 25.62 20.99 9.17
N PRO A 461 26.44 21.94 9.66
CA PRO A 461 26.08 23.36 9.59
C PRO A 461 25.99 23.80 8.13
N GLN A 462 25.07 24.73 7.85
CA GLN A 462 24.94 25.35 6.53
C GLN A 462 25.05 26.86 6.69
N VAL A 463 26.28 27.34 6.58
CA VAL A 463 26.63 28.71 6.94
C VAL A 463 26.28 29.65 5.79
N SER A 464 25.66 30.77 6.14
CA SER A 464 25.32 31.81 5.17
C SER A 464 25.46 33.19 5.79
N ILE A 465 25.80 34.18 4.95
CA ILE A 465 25.91 35.58 5.36
C ILE A 465 24.74 36.37 4.76
N SER A 466 24.09 37.17 5.58
CA SER A 466 22.96 38.03 5.21
C SER A 466 23.23 39.49 5.62
N GLY A 467 22.70 40.44 4.86
CA GLY A 467 22.86 41.87 5.12
C GLY A 467 23.09 42.69 3.85
N PRO A 468 23.09 44.03 3.94
CA PRO A 468 23.36 44.89 2.80
C PRO A 468 24.81 44.72 2.29
N VAL A 469 24.97 44.59 0.97
CA VAL A 469 26.29 44.45 0.31
C VAL A 469 26.79 45.72 -0.36
N GLN A 470 25.98 46.78 -0.38
CA GLN A 470 26.36 48.11 -0.87
C GLN A 470 26.70 49.00 0.32
N LEU A 471 27.90 49.57 0.32
CA LEU A 471 28.41 50.44 1.37
C LEU A 471 28.58 51.86 0.85
N CYS A 472 27.84 52.81 1.42
CA CYS A 472 27.97 54.23 1.11
C CYS A 472 29.18 54.83 1.83
N THR A 473 29.79 55.86 1.23
CA THR A 473 30.94 56.55 1.82
C THR A 473 30.62 57.05 3.24
N GLY A 474 31.44 56.67 4.22
CA GLY A 474 31.25 57.06 5.63
C GLY A 474 30.15 56.30 6.38
N ALA A 475 29.40 55.41 5.72
CA ALA A 475 28.38 54.56 6.35
C ALA A 475 28.98 53.24 6.86
N SER A 476 28.15 52.44 7.53
CA SER A 476 28.48 51.07 7.94
C SER A 476 27.30 50.15 7.63
N VAL A 477 27.59 48.90 7.25
CA VAL A 477 26.55 47.86 7.07
C VAL A 477 26.76 46.72 8.07
N SER A 478 25.67 46.07 8.47
CA SER A 478 25.72 44.92 9.38
C SER A 478 25.56 43.63 8.59
N LEU A 479 26.55 42.74 8.67
CA LEU A 479 26.51 41.40 8.11
C LEU A 479 26.23 40.40 9.23
N THR A 480 25.31 39.46 9.01
CA THR A 480 24.87 38.46 9.99
C THR A 480 25.10 37.07 9.44
N ALA A 481 25.79 36.23 10.22
CA ALA A 481 26.02 34.82 9.93
C ALA A 481 24.88 33.98 10.50
N ASN A 482 24.45 32.98 9.73
CA ASN A 482 23.37 32.07 10.10
C ASN A 482 23.80 30.61 9.92
N GLY A 483 23.08 29.67 10.54
CA GLY A 483 23.22 28.23 10.27
C GLY A 483 24.27 27.45 11.07
N ALA A 484 24.78 28.00 12.18
CA ALA A 484 25.73 27.34 13.09
C ALA A 484 25.52 27.82 14.54
N SER A 485 26.13 27.15 15.53
CA SER A 485 26.07 27.59 16.93
C SER A 485 27.16 28.60 17.28
N ASP A 486 28.32 28.45 16.63
CA ASP A 486 29.50 29.27 16.86
C ASP A 486 30.01 29.84 15.54
N TYR A 487 30.60 31.04 15.58
CA TYR A 487 31.10 31.73 14.39
C TYR A 487 32.52 32.23 14.61
N LEU A 488 33.29 32.33 13.52
CA LEU A 488 34.56 33.03 13.45
C LEU A 488 34.65 33.78 12.11
N TRP A 489 34.53 35.09 12.17
CA TRP A 489 34.64 35.98 11.01
C TRP A 489 36.11 36.21 10.62
N SER A 490 36.36 36.57 9.36
CA SER A 490 37.67 37.01 8.88
C SER A 490 38.21 38.25 9.60
N THR A 491 37.35 38.99 10.29
CA THR A 491 37.71 40.12 11.18
C THR A 491 38.21 39.67 12.55
N GLY A 492 38.12 38.38 12.88
CA GLY A 492 38.43 37.81 14.19
C GLY A 492 37.26 37.82 15.19
N SER A 493 36.08 38.31 14.80
CA SER A 493 34.89 38.32 15.66
C SER A 493 34.26 36.93 15.78
N ASN A 494 33.73 36.61 16.97
CA ASN A 494 32.91 35.42 17.20
C ASN A 494 31.41 35.73 17.36
N ALA A 495 31.01 37.00 17.22
CA ALA A 495 29.62 37.39 17.30
C ALA A 495 28.82 36.91 16.07
N PRO A 496 27.50 36.67 16.20
CA PRO A 496 26.65 36.29 15.06
C PRO A 496 26.54 37.38 13.99
N SER A 497 26.96 38.61 14.29
CA SER A 497 27.01 39.71 13.33
C SER A 497 28.27 40.55 13.46
N ILE A 498 28.72 41.14 12.35
CA ILE A 498 29.79 42.14 12.30
C ILE A 498 29.29 43.42 11.64
N THR A 499 29.82 44.56 12.08
CA THR A 499 29.63 45.85 11.41
C THR A 499 30.86 46.15 10.56
N VAL A 500 30.65 46.49 9.30
CA VAL A 500 31.74 46.74 8.34
C VAL A 500 31.65 48.14 7.77
N THR A 501 32.80 48.81 7.68
CA THR A 501 32.96 50.22 7.26
C THR A 501 33.87 50.36 6.04
N SER A 502 34.27 49.25 5.42
CA SER A 502 35.14 49.25 4.25
C SER A 502 34.68 48.20 3.25
N ALA A 503 34.86 48.49 1.95
CA ALA A 503 34.60 47.51 0.91
C ALA A 503 35.64 46.39 0.97
N GLY A 504 35.22 45.16 0.68
CA GLY A 504 36.06 43.97 0.79
C GLY A 504 35.24 42.69 0.91
N THR A 505 35.93 41.56 0.90
CA THR A 505 35.33 40.25 1.10
C THR A 505 35.41 39.85 2.58
N TYR A 506 34.27 39.53 3.16
CA TYR A 506 34.12 39.08 4.54
C TYR A 506 33.71 37.61 4.52
N SER A 507 34.51 36.75 5.15
CA SER A 507 34.18 35.33 5.31
C SER A 507 33.87 35.01 6.76
N VAL A 508 33.07 33.96 6.97
CA VAL A 508 32.76 33.42 8.30
C VAL A 508 32.84 31.91 8.23
N VAL A 509 33.51 31.32 9.21
CA VAL A 509 33.44 29.88 9.48
C VAL A 509 32.46 29.69 10.62
N GLY A 510 31.42 28.87 10.39
CA GLY A 510 30.47 28.49 11.41
C GLY A 510 30.67 27.04 11.83
N THR A 511 30.56 26.76 13.12
CA THR A 511 30.73 25.44 13.72
C THR A 511 29.47 25.03 14.46
N ASN A 512 29.09 23.76 14.36
CA ASN A 512 28.12 23.14 15.25
C ASN A 512 28.63 21.77 15.74
N ALA A 513 27.83 21.04 16.52
CA ALA A 513 28.19 19.72 17.04
C ALA A 513 28.58 18.67 15.95
N CYS A 514 28.23 18.94 14.69
CA CYS A 514 28.46 18.06 13.54
C CYS A 514 29.52 18.53 12.55
N GLY A 515 30.26 19.60 12.88
CA GLY A 515 31.42 20.03 12.10
C GLY A 515 31.40 21.52 11.79
N THR A 516 32.02 21.88 10.66
CA THR A 516 32.24 23.28 10.24
C THR A 516 31.83 23.49 8.80
N ASP A 517 31.30 24.68 8.50
CA ASP A 517 31.05 25.16 7.14
C ASP A 517 31.47 26.63 7.03
N ALA A 518 31.67 27.13 5.81
CA ALA A 518 32.16 28.48 5.57
C ALA A 518 31.38 29.19 4.47
N ALA A 519 31.17 30.49 4.65
CA ALA A 519 30.58 31.36 3.63
C ALA A 519 31.38 32.66 3.54
N ASP A 520 31.31 33.31 2.37
CA ASP A 520 31.86 34.63 2.14
C ASP A 520 30.85 35.55 1.43
N VAL A 521 31.02 36.85 1.65
CA VAL A 521 30.25 37.90 0.97
C VAL A 521 31.18 39.05 0.61
N THR A 522 30.98 39.64 -0.56
CA THR A 522 31.74 40.82 -0.99
C THR A 522 30.90 42.08 -0.84
N VAL A 523 31.39 43.03 -0.05
CA VAL A 523 30.80 44.36 0.15
C VAL A 523 31.48 45.33 -0.80
N THR A 524 30.69 46.02 -1.64
CA THR A 524 31.19 46.99 -2.62
C THR A 524 30.86 48.42 -2.20
N ALA A 525 31.79 49.34 -2.44
CA ALA A 525 31.56 50.76 -2.22
C ALA A 525 30.66 51.34 -3.32
N LEU A 526 29.63 52.09 -2.93
CA LEU A 526 28.73 52.81 -3.83
C LEU A 526 28.97 54.33 -3.68
N PRO A 527 29.29 55.06 -4.76
CA PRO A 527 29.49 56.51 -4.69
C PRO A 527 28.19 57.28 -4.43
N GLU A 528 28.30 58.45 -3.80
CA GLU A 528 27.17 59.37 -3.61
C GLU A 528 26.60 59.88 -4.95
N PRO A 529 25.27 60.10 -5.04
CA PRO A 529 24.68 60.64 -6.25
C PRO A 529 25.13 62.10 -6.47
N VAL A 530 25.37 62.47 -7.73
CA VAL A 530 25.65 63.86 -8.13
C VAL A 530 24.74 64.25 -9.30
N VAL A 531 24.29 65.50 -9.32
CA VAL A 531 23.50 66.06 -10.43
C VAL A 531 23.74 67.57 -10.56
N SER A 532 23.72 68.08 -11.79
CA SER A 532 23.79 69.52 -12.10
C SER A 532 22.96 69.88 -13.34
N ILE A 533 22.44 71.11 -13.40
CA ILE A 533 21.66 71.65 -14.53
C ILE A 533 22.50 72.67 -15.31
N THR A 534 22.41 72.60 -16.64
CA THR A 534 23.00 73.56 -17.59
C THR A 534 21.98 73.98 -18.64
N GLY A 535 22.16 75.14 -19.29
CA GLY A 535 21.27 75.66 -20.33
C GLY A 535 20.95 77.15 -20.17
N ASN A 536 20.27 77.73 -21.15
CA ASN A 536 19.88 79.15 -21.08
C ASN A 536 18.69 79.33 -20.13
N THR A 537 18.75 80.36 -19.29
CA THR A 537 17.74 80.67 -18.27
C THR A 537 16.76 81.76 -18.70
N THR A 538 16.89 82.28 -19.93
CA THR A 538 15.99 83.29 -20.48
C THR A 538 15.58 82.94 -21.91
N PHE A 539 14.34 83.26 -22.28
CA PHE A 539 13.83 83.09 -23.65
C PHE A 539 12.72 84.12 -23.95
N CYS A 540 12.44 84.39 -25.23
CA CYS A 540 11.46 85.42 -25.63
C CYS A 540 10.01 84.93 -25.52
N SER A 541 9.06 85.87 -25.44
CA SER A 541 7.63 85.57 -25.55
C SER A 541 7.33 84.69 -26.78
N GLY A 542 6.59 83.60 -26.60
CA GLY A 542 6.31 82.61 -27.64
C GLY A 542 7.48 81.65 -27.99
N GLY A 543 8.65 81.81 -27.39
CA GLY A 543 9.83 80.95 -27.58
C GLY A 543 9.97 79.80 -26.58
N SER A 544 11.15 79.15 -26.59
CA SER A 544 11.52 78.09 -25.63
C SER A 544 13.03 78.03 -25.39
N THR A 545 13.45 77.43 -24.28
CA THR A 545 14.86 77.09 -23.98
C THR A 545 15.02 75.61 -23.62
N VAL A 546 16.23 75.08 -23.69
CA VAL A 546 16.56 73.69 -23.31
C VAL A 546 17.44 73.69 -22.06
N LEU A 547 17.01 72.93 -21.05
CA LEU A 547 17.82 72.62 -19.86
C LEU A 547 18.34 71.18 -19.97
N THR A 548 19.60 70.96 -19.59
CA THR A 548 20.28 69.66 -19.62
C THR A 548 20.81 69.32 -18.23
N ALA A 549 20.50 68.12 -17.75
CA ALA A 549 20.99 67.57 -16.51
C ALA A 549 22.14 66.58 -16.75
N THR A 550 23.20 66.70 -15.95
CA THR A 550 24.34 65.78 -15.94
C THR A 550 24.51 65.19 -14.54
N GLY A 551 24.76 63.89 -14.45
CA GLY A 551 24.90 63.19 -13.17
C GLY A 551 25.50 61.79 -13.34
N ASN A 552 25.82 61.12 -12.24
CA ASN A 552 26.35 59.75 -12.22
C ASN A 552 25.26 58.66 -12.19
N GLY A 553 24.01 59.02 -12.49
CA GLY A 553 22.84 58.14 -12.42
C GLY A 553 21.62 58.74 -13.12
N PRO A 554 20.48 58.02 -13.12
CA PRO A 554 19.22 58.49 -13.68
C PRO A 554 18.76 59.79 -13.03
N VAL A 555 18.18 60.69 -13.83
CA VAL A 555 17.70 61.99 -13.38
C VAL A 555 16.18 62.08 -13.45
N ILE A 556 15.57 62.85 -12.56
CA ILE A 556 14.13 63.14 -12.54
C ILE A 556 13.94 64.64 -12.35
N TRP A 557 13.28 65.28 -13.31
CA TRP A 557 12.89 66.69 -13.25
C TRP A 557 11.58 66.87 -12.46
N ASN A 558 11.35 68.05 -11.87
CA ASN A 558 10.06 68.40 -11.25
C ASN A 558 8.88 68.44 -12.25
N THR A 559 9.16 68.40 -13.55
CA THR A 559 8.16 68.20 -14.61
C THR A 559 7.72 66.74 -14.75
N GLY A 560 8.38 65.81 -14.06
CA GLY A 560 8.20 64.36 -14.20
C GLY A 560 9.04 63.73 -15.32
N ALA A 561 9.79 64.53 -16.10
CA ALA A 561 10.66 64.00 -17.13
C ALA A 561 11.86 63.25 -16.53
N ILE A 562 12.28 62.16 -17.19
CA ILE A 562 13.44 61.35 -16.81
C ILE A 562 14.58 61.41 -17.85
N THR A 563 14.45 62.30 -18.82
CA THR A 563 15.40 62.49 -19.90
C THR A 563 16.56 63.40 -19.46
N PRO A 564 17.76 63.26 -20.08
CA PRO A 564 18.89 64.15 -19.81
C PRO A 564 18.62 65.61 -20.11
N SER A 565 17.58 65.94 -20.88
CA SER A 565 17.19 67.31 -21.17
C SER A 565 15.67 67.49 -21.20
N ILE A 566 15.23 68.74 -20.98
CA ILE A 566 13.85 69.18 -21.10
C ILE A 566 13.78 70.48 -21.92
N THR A 567 12.71 70.65 -22.68
CA THR A 567 12.39 71.93 -23.35
C THR A 567 11.37 72.68 -22.51
N VAL A 568 11.67 73.94 -22.22
CA VAL A 568 10.92 74.83 -21.32
C VAL A 568 10.30 75.97 -22.13
N THR A 569 8.98 76.14 -22.01
CA THR A 569 8.19 77.18 -22.68
C THR A 569 7.54 78.17 -21.71
N ALA A 570 7.70 77.98 -20.41
CA ALA A 570 7.12 78.81 -19.36
C ALA A 570 8.20 79.26 -18.35
N SER A 571 8.00 80.44 -17.76
CA SER A 571 8.82 80.87 -16.62
C SER A 571 8.57 79.97 -15.42
N GLY A 572 9.61 79.67 -14.64
CA GLY A 572 9.47 78.85 -13.44
C GLY A 572 10.80 78.32 -12.93
N THR A 573 10.75 77.70 -11.74
CA THR A 573 11.90 76.99 -11.18
C THR A 573 11.85 75.53 -11.61
N TYR A 574 12.93 75.08 -12.24
CA TYR A 574 13.13 73.71 -12.70
C TYR A 574 14.17 73.07 -11.81
N THR A 575 13.78 71.96 -11.18
CA THR A 575 14.65 71.20 -10.28
C THR A 575 14.87 69.81 -10.85
N VAL A 576 16.08 69.29 -10.73
CA VAL A 576 16.41 67.90 -11.11
C VAL A 576 16.95 67.16 -9.90
N SER A 577 16.65 65.87 -9.81
CA SER A 577 17.13 64.98 -8.75
C SER A 577 17.77 63.73 -9.35
N ASN A 578 18.81 63.21 -8.69
CA ASN A 578 19.43 61.91 -8.95
C ASN A 578 19.46 61.15 -7.62
N THR A 579 18.90 59.93 -7.60
CA THR A 579 18.77 59.11 -6.38
C THR A 579 19.39 57.74 -6.61
N ASN A 580 20.18 57.27 -5.64
CA ASN A 580 20.70 55.90 -5.59
C ASN A 580 20.60 55.34 -4.16
N GLY A 581 21.16 54.14 -3.92
CA GLY A 581 21.14 53.50 -2.59
C GLY A 581 21.84 54.29 -1.46
N CYS A 582 22.57 55.36 -1.79
CA CYS A 582 23.27 56.22 -0.84
C CYS A 582 22.57 57.55 -0.55
N GLY A 583 21.50 57.89 -1.28
CA GLY A 583 20.72 59.10 -1.02
C GLY A 583 20.24 59.76 -2.29
N THR A 584 19.99 61.07 -2.19
CA THR A 584 19.47 61.90 -3.28
C THR A 584 20.27 63.20 -3.38
N ALA A 585 20.73 63.54 -4.59
CA ALA A 585 21.26 64.86 -4.92
C ALA A 585 20.23 65.64 -5.74
N THR A 586 20.16 66.95 -5.55
CA THR A 586 19.26 67.85 -6.26
C THR A 586 19.97 69.10 -6.74
N ASP A 587 19.60 69.61 -7.91
CA ASP A 587 20.01 70.93 -8.41
C ASP A 587 18.78 71.69 -8.95
N GLN A 588 18.84 73.02 -8.99
CA GLN A 588 17.74 73.87 -9.43
C GLN A 588 18.18 75.11 -10.20
N VAL A 589 17.37 75.51 -11.18
CA VAL A 589 17.55 76.76 -11.94
C VAL A 589 16.21 77.46 -12.15
N THR A 590 16.20 78.78 -12.21
CA THR A 590 14.99 79.57 -12.52
C THR A 590 15.07 80.10 -13.95
N VAL A 591 14.04 79.82 -14.74
CA VAL A 591 13.91 80.28 -16.13
C VAL A 591 12.90 81.42 -16.20
N GLN A 592 13.21 82.46 -16.98
CA GLN A 592 12.38 83.65 -17.15
C GLN A 592 12.07 83.94 -18.63
N GLN A 593 10.79 84.05 -18.97
CA GLN A 593 10.32 84.56 -20.25
C GLN A 593 10.44 86.09 -20.29
N THR A 594 11.03 86.63 -21.35
CA THR A 594 11.18 88.08 -21.59
C THR A 594 10.22 88.52 -22.70
N ASN A 595 9.36 89.49 -22.40
CA ASN A 595 8.50 90.15 -23.39
C ASN A 595 8.96 91.60 -23.55
N VAL A 596 9.18 92.06 -24.78
CA VAL A 596 9.65 93.43 -25.05
C VAL A 596 8.56 94.18 -25.78
N VAL A 597 8.04 95.23 -25.16
CA VAL A 597 7.02 96.12 -25.74
C VAL A 597 7.67 97.47 -26.00
N ALA A 598 7.65 97.93 -27.26
CA ALA A 598 8.11 99.27 -27.64
C ALA A 598 6.90 100.20 -27.82
N VAL A 599 7.04 101.46 -27.38
CA VAL A 599 6.02 102.50 -27.53
C VAL A 599 6.70 103.84 -27.83
N ILE A 600 6.31 104.49 -28.93
CA ILE A 600 6.74 105.85 -29.25
C ILE A 600 5.81 106.85 -28.57
N GLU A 601 6.34 107.81 -27.83
CA GLU A 601 5.60 109.02 -27.45
C GLU A 601 6.19 110.23 -28.16
N ALA A 602 5.36 111.16 -28.63
CA ALA A 602 5.79 112.38 -29.32
C ALA A 602 5.07 113.59 -28.74
N SER A 603 5.77 114.72 -28.62
CA SER A 603 5.21 115.97 -28.09
C SER A 603 4.12 116.56 -28.98
N ALA A 604 4.18 116.31 -30.29
CA ALA A 604 3.17 116.66 -31.29
C ALA A 604 3.43 115.83 -32.56
N VAL A 605 2.37 115.52 -33.32
CA VAL A 605 2.48 114.71 -34.55
C VAL A 605 2.22 115.49 -35.84
N THR A 606 1.82 116.76 -35.74
CA THR A 606 1.59 117.63 -36.89
C THR A 606 2.02 119.06 -36.59
N GLY A 607 2.69 119.70 -37.54
CA GLY A 607 3.11 121.10 -37.43
C GLY A 607 3.69 121.67 -38.73
N PHE A 608 4.14 122.92 -38.72
CA PHE A 608 4.72 123.60 -39.90
C PHE A 608 6.24 123.54 -39.90
N ALA A 609 6.85 123.34 -41.06
CA ALA A 609 8.29 123.40 -41.23
C ALA A 609 8.84 124.83 -40.92
N PRO A 610 9.93 124.96 -40.15
CA PRO A 610 10.62 123.89 -39.41
C PRO A 610 9.83 123.44 -38.17
N PHE A 611 9.57 122.12 -38.06
CA PHE A 611 8.75 121.54 -36.98
C PHE A 611 9.60 120.71 -36.03
N THR A 612 9.72 121.14 -34.78
CA THR A 612 10.47 120.43 -33.73
C THR A 612 9.56 119.52 -32.91
N VAL A 613 9.93 118.24 -32.80
CA VAL A 613 9.22 117.21 -32.03
C VAL A 613 10.18 116.58 -31.03
N VAL A 614 9.70 116.37 -29.81
CA VAL A 614 10.38 115.57 -28.78
C VAL A 614 9.75 114.19 -28.76
N PHE A 615 10.56 113.16 -28.98
CA PHE A 615 10.19 111.75 -28.89
C PHE A 615 10.71 111.13 -27.59
N SER A 616 9.91 110.30 -26.93
CA SER A 616 10.33 109.44 -25.83
C SER A 616 10.03 107.97 -26.13
N ALA A 617 10.99 107.10 -25.83
CA ALA A 617 10.82 105.65 -25.89
C ALA A 617 10.18 105.22 -24.58
N ALA A 618 8.92 104.81 -24.67
CA ALA A 618 8.21 104.16 -23.59
C ALA A 618 8.12 102.65 -23.87
N GLY A 619 7.85 101.85 -22.84
CA GLY A 619 7.81 100.40 -22.94
C GLY A 619 8.62 99.70 -21.86
N GLU A 620 8.39 98.40 -21.66
CA GLU A 620 9.07 97.60 -20.64
C GLU A 620 9.43 96.21 -21.20
N PRO A 621 10.61 95.67 -20.88
CA PRO A 621 11.77 96.37 -20.32
C PRO A 621 12.48 97.25 -21.37
N LEU A 622 13.04 98.40 -20.95
CA LEU A 622 13.89 99.22 -21.82
C LEU A 622 15.27 98.56 -21.98
N GLY A 623 15.64 98.26 -23.23
CA GLY A 623 16.92 97.67 -23.59
C GLY A 623 17.77 98.57 -24.46
N ASN A 624 18.43 97.98 -25.45
CA ASN A 624 19.05 98.74 -26.52
C ASN A 624 17.95 99.45 -27.32
N ILE A 625 18.05 100.77 -27.43
CA ILE A 625 17.06 101.62 -28.10
C ILE A 625 17.62 102.03 -29.46
N GLY A 626 16.83 101.87 -30.52
CA GLY A 626 17.13 102.39 -31.86
C GLY A 626 15.95 103.15 -32.43
N TRP A 627 16.20 104.32 -33.00
CA TRP A 627 15.24 105.18 -33.65
C TRP A 627 15.63 105.41 -35.10
N ASP A 628 14.68 105.28 -36.01
CA ASP A 628 14.71 105.88 -37.36
C ASP A 628 13.68 107.00 -37.39
N LEU A 629 14.09 108.24 -37.67
CA LEU A 629 13.20 109.40 -37.66
C LEU A 629 12.49 109.63 -39.01
N GLY A 630 12.74 108.79 -40.01
CA GLY A 630 12.03 108.82 -41.29
C GLY A 630 12.57 109.82 -42.31
N ASP A 631 13.55 110.65 -41.95
CA ASP A 631 14.24 111.58 -42.85
C ASP A 631 15.72 111.21 -43.11
N GLY A 632 16.10 109.98 -42.72
CA GLY A 632 17.46 109.46 -42.75
C GLY A 632 18.25 109.69 -41.45
N THR A 633 17.69 110.41 -40.48
CA THR A 633 18.30 110.59 -39.16
C THR A 633 18.02 109.38 -38.26
N GLN A 634 19.05 108.92 -37.55
CA GLN A 634 18.97 107.82 -36.59
C GLN A 634 19.32 108.30 -35.19
N ALA A 635 18.76 107.68 -34.16
CA ALA A 635 19.11 107.95 -32.76
C ALA A 635 19.01 106.70 -31.88
N SER A 636 19.55 106.74 -30.67
CA SER A 636 19.55 105.60 -29.74
C SER A 636 19.34 106.00 -28.27
N SER A 637 18.84 107.21 -28.05
CA SER A 637 18.53 107.74 -26.72
C SER A 637 17.08 107.45 -26.34
N GLY A 638 16.80 107.28 -25.04
CA GLY A 638 15.43 107.14 -24.53
C GLY A 638 14.55 108.38 -24.74
N THR A 639 15.16 109.54 -25.00
CA THR A 639 14.47 110.75 -25.44
C THR A 639 15.28 111.41 -26.56
N VAL A 640 14.61 111.78 -27.65
CA VAL A 640 15.22 112.35 -28.87
C VAL A 640 14.46 113.62 -29.22
N THR A 641 15.16 114.73 -29.49
CA THR A 641 14.54 115.95 -30.03
C THR A 641 15.01 116.12 -31.46
N HIS A 642 14.07 116.23 -32.40
CA HIS A 642 14.37 116.36 -33.83
C HIS A 642 13.57 117.49 -34.47
N THR A 643 14.14 118.13 -35.49
CA THR A 643 13.48 119.22 -36.23
C THR A 643 13.40 118.86 -37.71
N PHE A 644 12.18 118.66 -38.20
CA PHE A 644 11.91 118.43 -39.60
C PHE A 644 11.85 119.75 -40.35
N THR A 645 12.78 119.97 -41.28
CA THR A 645 12.95 121.26 -41.98
C THR A 645 12.16 121.37 -43.27
N GLU A 646 11.77 120.26 -43.87
CA GLU A 646 11.00 120.21 -45.11
C GLU A 646 9.58 119.69 -44.86
N PRO A 647 8.58 120.12 -45.64
CA PRO A 647 7.23 119.56 -45.58
C PRO A 647 7.21 118.10 -46.07
N GLY A 648 6.47 117.23 -45.40
CA GLY A 648 6.39 115.80 -45.72
C GLY A 648 5.73 114.97 -44.63
N SER A 649 5.54 113.68 -44.89
CA SER A 649 5.16 112.68 -43.89
C SER A 649 6.37 111.81 -43.56
N TYR A 650 6.76 111.76 -42.29
CA TYR A 650 7.94 111.06 -41.81
C TYR A 650 7.53 109.88 -40.92
N PRO A 651 7.78 108.63 -41.33
CA PRO A 651 7.56 107.46 -40.48
C PRO A 651 8.69 107.35 -39.46
N VAL A 652 8.37 107.54 -38.19
CA VAL A 652 9.32 107.38 -37.10
C VAL A 652 9.18 105.96 -36.55
N ASP A 653 10.26 105.18 -36.60
CA ASP A 653 10.34 103.81 -36.08
C ASP A 653 11.18 103.76 -34.81
N LEU A 654 10.70 103.01 -33.82
CA LEU A 654 11.39 102.68 -32.59
C LEU A 654 11.61 101.17 -32.53
N SER A 655 12.82 100.76 -32.18
CA SER A 655 13.21 99.38 -31.89
C SER A 655 13.80 99.29 -30.49
N LEU A 656 13.36 98.28 -29.72
CA LEU A 656 13.91 97.92 -28.42
C LEU A 656 14.44 96.49 -28.49
N GLU A 657 15.62 96.23 -27.91
CA GLU A 657 16.18 94.88 -27.77
C GLU A 657 16.66 94.61 -26.33
N VAL A 658 16.13 93.55 -25.70
CA VAL A 658 16.53 93.09 -24.36
C VAL A 658 16.78 91.60 -24.38
N ASN A 659 17.98 91.16 -23.98
CA ASN A 659 18.37 89.74 -23.89
C ASN A 659 18.08 88.92 -25.17
N GLY A 660 18.27 89.53 -26.34
CA GLY A 660 18.00 88.92 -27.66
C GLY A 660 16.53 88.91 -28.08
N CYS A 661 15.62 89.50 -27.30
CA CYS A 661 14.22 89.71 -27.66
C CYS A 661 14.02 91.14 -28.15
N SER A 662 13.28 91.32 -29.25
CA SER A 662 13.01 92.63 -29.83
C SER A 662 11.54 93.01 -29.77
N GLY A 663 11.28 94.32 -29.68
CA GLY A 663 9.98 94.94 -29.86
C GLY A 663 10.12 96.20 -30.72
N SER A 664 9.09 96.55 -31.48
CA SER A 664 9.12 97.74 -32.35
C SER A 664 7.79 98.49 -32.35
N ASP A 665 7.84 99.78 -32.60
CA ASP A 665 6.68 100.64 -32.73
C ASP A 665 6.89 101.71 -33.81
N GLN A 666 5.83 102.19 -34.46
CA GLN A 666 5.90 103.20 -35.53
C GLN A 666 4.87 104.32 -35.32
N LEU A 667 5.28 105.56 -35.63
CA LEU A 667 4.47 106.77 -35.55
C LEU A 667 4.76 107.71 -36.73
N ILE A 668 3.73 108.22 -37.42
CA ILE A 668 3.91 109.18 -38.51
C ILE A 668 3.87 110.63 -38.00
N ILE A 669 4.83 111.44 -38.44
CA ILE A 669 4.89 112.88 -38.22
C ILE A 669 4.61 113.62 -39.52
N THR A 670 3.58 114.48 -39.51
CA THR A 670 3.18 115.27 -40.68
C THR A 670 3.68 116.71 -40.56
N VAL A 671 4.47 117.15 -41.54
CA VAL A 671 5.09 118.48 -41.58
C VAL A 671 4.52 119.27 -42.75
N LEU A 672 3.95 120.43 -42.47
CA LEU A 672 3.24 121.28 -43.44
C LEU A 672 4.15 122.44 -43.92
N ALA A 673 3.92 122.94 -45.13
CA ALA A 673 4.69 124.06 -45.67
C ALA A 673 4.36 125.41 -45.00
N PRO A 674 5.35 126.24 -44.63
CA PRO A 674 5.10 127.55 -44.03
C PRO A 674 4.37 128.48 -45.02
N GLY A 675 3.29 129.12 -44.56
CA GLY A 675 2.45 130.00 -45.39
C GLY A 675 1.30 129.29 -46.12
N GLN A 676 1.19 127.97 -46.03
CA GLN A 676 -0.11 127.32 -46.22
C GLN A 676 -0.95 127.56 -44.97
N VAL A 677 -1.78 128.60 -44.97
CA VAL A 677 -2.97 128.59 -44.13
C VAL A 677 -3.81 127.43 -44.68
N PRO A 678 -4.07 126.35 -43.92
CA PRO A 678 -5.13 125.43 -44.34
C PRO A 678 -6.37 126.31 -44.45
N ASP A 679 -7.05 126.28 -45.59
CA ASP A 679 -8.25 127.09 -45.87
C ASP A 679 -9.47 126.68 -45.01
N ALA A 680 -9.20 126.13 -43.82
CA ALA A 680 -10.15 125.77 -42.80
C ALA A 680 -9.54 126.18 -41.44
N GLU A 681 -10.14 127.20 -40.82
CA GLU A 681 -10.20 127.38 -39.35
C GLU A 681 -10.90 126.19 -38.64
N VAL A 682 -11.10 125.07 -39.35
CA VAL A 682 -11.96 123.96 -38.98
C VAL A 682 -11.13 122.69 -38.97
N SER A 683 -11.19 121.95 -37.88
CA SER A 683 -10.61 120.61 -37.79
C SER A 683 -11.28 119.67 -38.80
N SER A 684 -10.52 118.71 -39.35
CA SER A 684 -11.08 117.71 -40.26
C SER A 684 -10.38 116.35 -40.12
N ILE A 685 -11.16 115.29 -40.33
CA ILE A 685 -10.70 113.90 -40.37
C ILE A 685 -11.24 113.21 -41.62
N ILE A 686 -10.34 112.57 -42.36
CA ILE A 686 -10.67 111.71 -43.50
C ILE A 686 -10.01 110.36 -43.25
N VAL A 687 -10.83 109.31 -43.13
CA VAL A 687 -10.35 107.93 -43.03
C VAL A 687 -10.42 107.31 -44.42
N PRO A 688 -9.29 106.89 -45.02
CA PRO A 688 -9.30 106.16 -46.29
C PRO A 688 -10.18 104.91 -46.22
N ASN A 689 -10.83 104.56 -47.32
CA ASN A 689 -11.77 103.44 -47.39
C ASN A 689 -11.17 102.17 -48.01
N VAL A 690 -9.91 102.20 -48.45
CA VAL A 690 -9.20 101.05 -49.05
C VAL A 690 -7.74 101.09 -48.61
N ILE A 691 -7.18 99.94 -48.20
CA ILE A 691 -5.73 99.74 -48.01
C ILE A 691 -5.26 98.50 -48.78
N THR A 692 -4.05 98.56 -49.32
CA THR A 692 -3.38 97.51 -50.10
C THR A 692 -2.05 97.10 -49.47
N PRO A 693 -2.06 96.35 -48.34
CA PRO A 693 -0.85 95.94 -47.62
C PRO A 693 -0.06 94.88 -48.41
N ASN A 694 0.67 95.31 -49.44
CA ASN A 694 1.47 94.49 -50.35
C ASN A 694 2.99 94.78 -50.24
N GLY A 695 3.39 95.79 -49.45
CA GLY A 695 4.77 96.17 -49.18
C GLY A 695 5.40 97.04 -50.27
N ASP A 696 4.62 97.67 -51.16
CA ASP A 696 5.13 98.55 -52.21
C ASP A 696 5.31 100.03 -51.77
N GLY A 697 4.98 100.34 -50.51
CA GLY A 697 5.03 101.65 -49.91
C GLY A 697 3.81 102.53 -50.24
N MET A 698 2.89 102.07 -51.07
CA MET A 698 1.68 102.79 -51.46
C MET A 698 0.44 102.17 -50.82
N ASN A 699 -0.21 102.92 -49.94
CA ASN A 699 -1.47 102.50 -49.32
C ASN A 699 -1.37 101.18 -48.51
N ASP A 700 -0.17 100.84 -48.06
CA ASP A 700 0.12 99.64 -47.26
C ASP A 700 -0.50 99.68 -45.85
N ARG A 701 -0.81 100.88 -45.38
CA ARG A 701 -1.32 101.12 -44.03
C ARG A 701 -2.51 102.05 -44.08
N LEU A 702 -3.44 101.84 -43.16
CA LEU A 702 -4.48 102.82 -42.87
C LEU A 702 -3.85 103.98 -42.12
N GLU A 703 -3.75 105.12 -42.80
CA GLU A 703 -3.34 106.40 -42.25
C GLU A 703 -4.52 107.38 -42.38
N PRO A 704 -5.22 107.69 -41.27
CA PRO A 704 -6.21 108.75 -41.28
C PRO A 704 -5.54 110.09 -41.63
N ILE A 705 -6.11 110.82 -42.59
CA ILE A 705 -5.66 112.18 -42.92
C ILE A 705 -6.32 113.13 -41.92
N LEU A 706 -5.50 113.77 -41.10
CA LEU A 706 -5.93 114.59 -39.98
C LEU A 706 -5.50 116.05 -40.17
N GLN A 707 -6.40 116.98 -39.90
CA GLN A 707 -6.10 118.42 -39.83
C GLN A 707 -6.59 118.97 -38.50
N ARG A 708 -5.67 119.57 -37.73
CA ARG A 708 -5.92 120.13 -36.39
C ARG A 708 -6.60 119.17 -35.41
N ILE A 709 -6.39 117.85 -35.54
CA ILE A 709 -6.89 116.86 -34.57
C ILE A 709 -5.84 116.70 -33.47
N VAL A 710 -6.22 116.93 -32.21
CA VAL A 710 -5.31 116.83 -31.06
C VAL A 710 -5.43 115.49 -30.33
N ARG A 711 -6.55 114.79 -30.48
CA ARG A 711 -6.81 113.46 -29.93
C ARG A 711 -7.70 112.68 -30.90
N MET A 712 -7.52 111.37 -31.00
CA MET A 712 -8.43 110.48 -31.74
C MET A 712 -8.51 109.12 -31.07
N GLU A 713 -9.63 108.45 -31.23
CA GLU A 713 -9.85 107.06 -30.87
C GLU A 713 -10.52 106.38 -32.06
N LEU A 714 -9.73 105.68 -32.87
CA LEU A 714 -10.20 104.95 -34.04
C LEU A 714 -10.15 103.45 -33.75
N ARG A 715 -11.32 102.81 -33.69
CA ARG A 715 -11.49 101.37 -33.51
C ARG A 715 -11.87 100.72 -34.84
N ILE A 716 -11.25 99.60 -35.16
CA ILE A 716 -11.51 98.83 -36.37
C ILE A 716 -12.02 97.46 -35.97
N TYR A 717 -13.11 97.03 -36.60
CA TYR A 717 -13.83 95.80 -36.32
C TYR A 717 -13.90 94.92 -37.56
N ASN A 718 -13.81 93.61 -37.36
CA ASN A 718 -14.13 92.64 -38.41
C ASN A 718 -15.66 92.52 -38.60
N ARG A 719 -16.08 91.68 -39.57
CA ARG A 719 -17.51 91.43 -39.88
C ARG A 719 -18.34 90.88 -38.70
N TRP A 720 -17.69 90.39 -37.64
CA TRP A 720 -18.33 89.82 -36.45
C TRP A 720 -18.41 90.81 -35.29
N GLY A 721 -17.99 92.07 -35.48
CA GLY A 721 -17.96 93.08 -34.43
C GLY A 721 -16.79 92.94 -33.45
N GLN A 722 -15.83 92.05 -33.71
CA GLN A 722 -14.63 91.93 -32.91
C GLN A 722 -13.63 93.02 -33.33
N GLU A 723 -13.12 93.77 -32.34
CA GLU A 723 -12.07 94.75 -32.55
C GLU A 723 -10.78 94.04 -33.02
N VAL A 724 -10.25 94.49 -34.15
CA VAL A 724 -9.01 93.97 -34.75
C VAL A 724 -7.87 94.98 -34.66
N ALA A 725 -8.18 96.26 -34.45
CA ALA A 725 -7.18 97.29 -34.21
C ALA A 725 -7.78 98.48 -33.49
N TYR A 726 -6.94 99.19 -32.76
CA TYR A 726 -7.26 100.41 -32.05
C TYR A 726 -6.12 101.41 -32.21
N LEU A 727 -6.43 102.58 -32.76
CA LEU A 727 -5.51 103.71 -32.88
C LEU A 727 -5.97 104.77 -31.89
N ASP A 728 -5.17 104.94 -30.84
CA ASP A 728 -5.50 105.70 -29.63
C ASP A 728 -5.12 107.18 -29.69
N ARG A 729 -4.45 107.61 -30.77
CA ARG A 729 -4.01 108.99 -30.98
C ARG A 729 -3.58 109.26 -32.43
N PRO A 730 -3.55 110.54 -32.84
CA PRO A 730 -3.07 110.95 -34.16
C PRO A 730 -1.67 110.42 -34.51
N GLY A 731 -1.40 110.18 -35.80
CA GLY A 731 -0.10 109.67 -36.30
C GLY A 731 0.08 108.16 -36.20
N ARG A 732 -0.79 107.44 -35.47
CA ARG A 732 -0.84 105.97 -35.49
C ARG A 732 -1.38 105.47 -36.83
N THR A 733 -0.77 104.40 -37.33
CA THR A 733 -1.23 103.70 -38.54
C THR A 733 -1.59 102.26 -38.22
N TRP A 734 -2.40 101.65 -39.08
CA TRP A 734 -2.72 100.23 -38.99
C TRP A 734 -2.29 99.50 -40.27
N ASP A 735 -1.49 98.46 -40.13
CA ASP A 735 -0.89 97.68 -41.23
C ASP A 735 -1.68 96.41 -41.59
N ALA A 736 -2.98 96.38 -41.28
CA ALA A 736 -3.86 95.23 -41.48
C ALA A 736 -3.43 93.97 -40.69
N ARG A 737 -2.85 94.12 -39.49
CA ARG A 737 -2.61 93.00 -38.56
C ARG A 737 -3.51 93.08 -37.33
N GLY A 738 -3.92 91.92 -36.83
CA GLY A 738 -4.72 91.81 -35.61
C GLY A 738 -3.89 92.04 -34.34
N PRO A 739 -4.51 92.00 -33.16
CA PRO A 739 -3.81 92.22 -31.88
C PRO A 739 -2.68 91.21 -31.60
N SER A 740 -2.74 90.02 -32.23
CA SER A 740 -1.69 88.99 -32.15
C SER A 740 -0.59 89.14 -33.21
N GLY A 741 -0.58 90.24 -33.97
CA GLY A 741 0.39 90.51 -35.04
C GLY A 741 0.13 89.74 -36.34
N GLU A 742 -0.91 88.91 -36.39
CA GLU A 742 -1.25 88.13 -37.58
C GLU A 742 -1.97 88.98 -38.64
N PRO A 743 -1.68 88.82 -39.94
CA PRO A 743 -2.39 89.54 -41.00
C PRO A 743 -3.90 89.25 -40.93
N VAL A 744 -4.73 90.28 -40.81
CA VAL A 744 -6.19 90.08 -40.85
C VAL A 744 -6.63 89.64 -42.25
N VAL A 745 -7.68 88.84 -42.37
CA VAL A 745 -8.11 88.29 -43.68
C VAL A 745 -8.55 89.40 -44.65
N GLU A 746 -8.33 89.22 -45.95
CA GLU A 746 -8.86 90.11 -46.99
C GLU A 746 -10.38 90.29 -46.86
N GLY A 747 -10.87 91.51 -47.11
CA GLY A 747 -12.30 91.83 -47.05
C GLY A 747 -12.63 93.18 -46.42
N THR A 748 -13.91 93.38 -46.11
CA THR A 748 -14.42 94.62 -45.55
C THR A 748 -14.41 94.62 -44.02
N TYR A 749 -13.84 95.67 -43.45
CA TYR A 749 -13.80 95.98 -42.03
C TYR A 749 -14.58 97.27 -41.77
N PHE A 750 -15.00 97.46 -40.53
CA PHE A 750 -15.76 98.63 -40.11
C PHE A 750 -14.93 99.46 -39.14
N TYR A 751 -14.95 100.78 -39.26
CA TYR A 751 -14.32 101.64 -38.27
C TYR A 751 -15.34 102.55 -37.60
N ALA A 752 -15.05 102.89 -36.35
CA ALA A 752 -15.64 103.99 -35.63
C ALA A 752 -14.51 104.87 -35.12
N VAL A 753 -14.58 106.17 -35.40
CA VAL A 753 -13.61 107.15 -34.92
C VAL A 753 -14.29 108.29 -34.19
N GLU A 754 -13.80 108.55 -32.99
CA GLU A 754 -14.04 109.78 -32.23
C GLU A 754 -12.75 110.61 -32.25
N ALA A 755 -12.81 111.87 -32.66
CA ALA A 755 -11.65 112.73 -32.76
C ALA A 755 -11.97 114.13 -32.24
N TRP A 756 -11.02 114.75 -31.54
CA TRP A 756 -11.18 116.06 -30.91
C TRP A 756 -10.32 117.07 -31.66
N GLY A 757 -10.97 118.10 -32.20
CA GLY A 757 -10.32 119.19 -32.91
C GLY A 757 -9.69 120.21 -31.96
N GLY A 758 -8.50 120.70 -32.31
CA GLY A 758 -7.84 121.82 -31.64
C GLY A 758 -8.50 123.17 -31.89
N ASP A 759 -9.59 123.22 -32.66
CA ASP A 759 -10.54 124.32 -32.81
C ASP A 759 -11.75 124.18 -31.84
N GLY A 760 -11.80 123.12 -31.03
CA GLY A 760 -12.91 122.82 -30.13
C GLY A 760 -14.09 122.10 -30.78
N VAL A 761 -13.95 121.68 -32.05
CA VAL A 761 -14.96 120.89 -32.78
C VAL A 761 -14.59 119.42 -32.74
N ASP A 762 -15.50 118.59 -32.23
CA ASP A 762 -15.34 117.14 -32.20
C ASP A 762 -15.91 116.49 -33.47
N HIS A 763 -15.25 115.43 -33.94
CA HIS A 763 -15.62 114.64 -35.11
C HIS A 763 -15.96 113.22 -34.67
N SER A 764 -17.14 112.75 -35.07
CA SER A 764 -17.53 111.34 -34.96
C SER A 764 -17.84 110.82 -36.36
N ARG A 765 -17.17 109.73 -36.76
CA ARG A 765 -17.39 109.07 -38.06
C ARG A 765 -17.39 107.57 -37.92
N THR A 766 -18.23 106.93 -38.73
CA THR A 766 -18.21 105.49 -38.95
C THR A 766 -18.15 105.22 -40.43
N GLY A 767 -17.47 104.15 -40.83
CA GLY A 767 -17.39 103.75 -42.22
C GLY A 767 -16.82 102.36 -42.37
N SER A 768 -16.48 102.01 -43.61
CA SER A 768 -15.85 100.74 -43.93
C SER A 768 -14.48 100.94 -44.58
N ILE A 769 -13.56 100.02 -44.30
CA ILE A 769 -12.26 99.90 -44.93
C ILE A 769 -12.21 98.56 -45.66
N THR A 770 -11.88 98.57 -46.94
CA THR A 770 -11.64 97.36 -47.72
C THR A 770 -10.15 97.07 -47.74
N ILE A 771 -9.78 95.87 -47.31
CA ILE A 771 -8.42 95.37 -47.41
C ILE A 771 -8.34 94.53 -48.67
N LEU A 772 -7.44 94.90 -49.58
CA LEU A 772 -7.12 94.17 -50.80
C LEU A 772 -5.67 93.70 -50.69
N ARG A 773 -5.40 92.41 -50.88
CA ARG A 773 -4.03 91.87 -50.84
C ARG A 773 -3.65 91.24 -52.16
#